data_AF-A0A085ZX71-F1
#
_entry.id   AF-A0A085ZX71-F1
#
_cell.length_a   1.000
_cell.length_b   1.000
_cell.length_c   1.000
_cell.angle_alpha   90.00
_cell.angle_beta   90.00
_cell.angle_gamma   90.00
#
_symmetry.space_group_name_H-M   'P 1'
#
loop_
_entity.id
_entity.type
_entity.pdbx_description
1 polymer ?
#
loop_
_entity_poly.entity_id
_entity_poly.type
_entity_poly.pdbx_seq_one_letter_code
_entity_poly.pdbx_strand_id
1 'polypeptide(L)'
;MKNIDIRNLAGIGVADIDVYKTNSRKKYEKYVIEGKIKFYRSKTHSEDKLGIQDNLYKGEFGFDLYNKKSCPKKGFIHYYNIEGNSLEKINDEKYEEYICPYVSIWPKTKIMLYVKAEKNPGAEELLEYECTEWNKNTNTFSKASSAITITKEKPEEDKKDKNKKHFNISINCTAAFENDISIVAKYNNETVGRVIVKANSKIYEAEIQPVLIKFGTISNSEMSSSKTHDAFIKEDFLNFFNTKSFNQAYLHGTLASETHTVIFSLNDFIEKKIIVSRTITSDEKKSLPSAKNGYYIIDKEQYNSLIEKRYCRLVDPENEKRQKTKEKLMLCIQKILSHFKLGFKYDEEVNLQKAKEFFSNQTATSIWKKAEVQTAFKEYESIKKNYTGDIFLNKKDKLHLFYTKDIEGTLKIDDTEDEIAGIAQAFSKLGSATCHIFNNALNDKASTGLIVHELGHSLSLEHTFPSQLEKNITSSKEQLNKKKEKKKDLEKKILSYALDLKNYIGIDRVYRDINTVVNAKISNISQEYFENYFIAYFTGTYTNYNLGVKIDYTEMNDIIKIEEKTLPLPVENPIEKIQKEIEALVEEIKVMEKQLTTERVRISETEENFMDYRQKSSGSFNTSFEYKSFYQWQWQKIINFGIQNKHFKEVKQS
;
A
#
# COMPACT_ATOMS: atom_id res chain seq x y z
N MET A 1 -73.11 -55.70 -14.61
CA MET A 1 -72.11 -54.90 -13.88
C MET A 1 -72.09 -53.50 -14.51
N LYS A 2 -72.29 -52.45 -13.70
CA LYS A 2 -72.37 -51.06 -14.16
C LYS A 2 -70.97 -50.47 -14.31
N ASN A 3 -70.73 -49.75 -15.42
CA ASN A 3 -69.56 -48.89 -15.60
C ASN A 3 -69.61 -47.75 -14.58
N ILE A 4 -68.53 -47.57 -13.81
CA ILE A 4 -68.36 -46.45 -12.87
C ILE A 4 -67.59 -45.35 -13.60
N ASP A 5 -68.19 -44.16 -13.67
CA ASP A 5 -67.61 -42.93 -14.21
C ASP A 5 -66.69 -42.29 -13.16
N ILE A 6 -65.39 -42.22 -13.45
CA ILE A 6 -64.36 -41.72 -12.52
C ILE A 6 -64.08 -40.25 -12.84
N ARG A 7 -65.04 -39.36 -12.52
CA ARG A 7 -64.87 -37.91 -12.68
C ARG A 7 -64.96 -37.10 -11.38
N ASN A 8 -64.93 -37.73 -10.21
CA ASN A 8 -64.93 -36.99 -8.95
C ASN A 8 -64.12 -37.71 -7.86
N LEU A 9 -62.81 -37.46 -7.83
CA LEU A 9 -61.89 -38.01 -6.83
C LEU A 9 -61.95 -37.29 -5.47
N ALA A 10 -62.76 -36.23 -5.33
CA ALA A 10 -62.90 -35.50 -4.07
C ALA A 10 -63.77 -36.22 -3.02
N GLY A 11 -64.42 -37.34 -3.37
CA GLY A 11 -65.38 -38.05 -2.51
C GLY A 11 -64.86 -39.29 -1.78
N ILE A 12 -63.60 -39.68 -1.98
CA ILE A 12 -63.01 -40.86 -1.33
C ILE A 12 -61.78 -40.36 -0.59
N GLY A 13 -61.85 -40.32 0.74
CA GLY A 13 -60.79 -39.83 1.63
C GLY A 13 -59.52 -40.69 1.56
N VAL A 14 -58.78 -40.55 0.46
CA VAL A 14 -57.46 -41.14 0.21
C VAL A 14 -56.50 -39.96 0.13
N ALA A 15 -55.64 -39.83 1.14
CA ALA A 15 -54.56 -38.85 1.14
C ALA A 15 -53.63 -39.10 -0.05
N ASP A 16 -53.40 -38.04 -0.83
CA ASP A 16 -52.30 -37.79 -1.77
C ASP A 16 -51.50 -39.03 -2.23
N ILE A 17 -52.12 -39.83 -3.11
CA ILE A 17 -51.35 -40.64 -4.06
C ILE A 17 -51.27 -39.84 -5.35
N ASP A 18 -50.05 -39.45 -5.70
CA ASP A 18 -49.69 -38.70 -6.90
C ASP A 18 -49.88 -39.59 -8.15
N VAL A 19 -51.13 -39.69 -8.64
CA VAL A 19 -51.51 -40.52 -9.81
C VAL A 19 -51.09 -39.88 -11.14
N TYR A 20 -50.71 -38.60 -11.12
CA TYR A 20 -50.14 -37.91 -12.26
C TYR A 20 -48.71 -37.51 -11.93
N LYS A 21 -47.76 -38.42 -12.16
CA LYS A 21 -46.37 -38.06 -12.48
C LYS A 21 -46.38 -37.12 -13.69
N THR A 22 -46.71 -35.85 -13.49
CA THR A 22 -46.65 -34.79 -14.50
C THR A 22 -45.19 -34.53 -14.78
N ASN A 23 -44.62 -35.34 -15.69
CA ASN A 23 -43.74 -35.03 -16.83
C ASN A 23 -42.69 -33.90 -16.74
N SER A 24 -42.37 -33.36 -15.57
CA SER A 24 -41.22 -32.47 -15.38
C SER A 24 -39.93 -33.29 -15.36
N ARG A 25 -39.89 -34.42 -14.64
CA ARG A 25 -38.68 -35.28 -14.55
C ARG A 25 -38.24 -35.91 -15.90
N LYS A 26 -39.17 -36.28 -16.79
CA LYS A 26 -38.81 -36.86 -18.11
C LYS A 26 -38.17 -35.87 -19.08
N LYS A 27 -38.40 -34.56 -18.93
CA LYS A 27 -37.79 -33.53 -19.81
C LYS A 27 -36.30 -33.32 -19.53
N TYR A 28 -35.82 -33.82 -18.38
CA TYR A 28 -34.47 -33.60 -17.88
C TYR A 28 -33.62 -34.88 -17.73
N GLU A 29 -34.12 -36.06 -18.13
CA GLU A 29 -33.36 -37.34 -18.11
C GLU A 29 -32.07 -37.29 -18.94
N LYS A 30 -31.93 -36.33 -19.87
CA LYS A 30 -30.72 -36.11 -20.68
C LYS A 30 -29.66 -35.19 -20.05
N TYR A 31 -29.95 -34.56 -18.90
CA TYR A 31 -29.04 -33.62 -18.24
C TYR A 31 -28.54 -34.22 -16.92
N VAL A 32 -27.38 -34.86 -16.98
CA VAL A 32 -26.65 -35.32 -15.79
C VAL A 32 -25.50 -34.34 -15.54
N ILE A 33 -25.40 -33.80 -14.32
CA ILE A 33 -24.22 -33.02 -13.95
C ILE A 33 -23.09 -34.00 -13.66
N GLU A 34 -22.09 -34.04 -14.54
CA GLU A 34 -20.84 -34.76 -14.31
C GLU A 34 -19.74 -33.77 -13.93
N GLY A 35 -19.25 -33.87 -12.69
CA GLY A 35 -18.18 -33.01 -12.18
C GLY A 35 -18.66 -31.74 -11.48
N LYS A 36 -17.76 -30.76 -11.35
CA LYS A 36 -17.99 -29.54 -10.58
C LYS A 36 -18.49 -28.40 -11.47
N ILE A 37 -19.12 -27.41 -10.85
CA ILE A 37 -19.58 -26.18 -11.51
C ILE A 37 -18.71 -25.00 -11.08
N LYS A 38 -18.45 -24.08 -12.00
CA LYS A 38 -17.72 -22.83 -11.75
C LYS A 38 -18.67 -21.63 -11.75
N PHE A 39 -18.32 -20.63 -10.95
CA PHE A 39 -19.00 -19.34 -10.90
C PHE A 39 -18.15 -18.28 -11.61
N TYR A 40 -18.82 -17.34 -12.26
CA TYR A 40 -18.19 -16.23 -12.98
C TYR A 40 -18.95 -14.94 -12.69
N ARG A 41 -18.23 -13.84 -12.54
CA ARG A 41 -18.80 -12.50 -12.31
C ARG A 41 -19.59 -11.92 -13.50
N SER A 42 -19.45 -12.49 -14.70
CA SER A 42 -20.10 -11.99 -15.91
C SER A 42 -20.21 -13.07 -17.00
N LYS A 43 -21.08 -12.81 -17.99
CA LYS A 43 -21.20 -13.67 -19.17
C LYS A 43 -19.87 -13.77 -19.91
N THR A 44 -19.20 -12.65 -20.12
CA THR A 44 -17.92 -12.55 -20.84
C THR A 44 -16.80 -13.31 -20.12
N HIS A 45 -16.72 -13.22 -18.80
CA HIS A 45 -15.75 -14.00 -18.02
C HIS A 45 -15.99 -15.51 -18.13
N SER A 46 -17.26 -15.97 -18.21
CA SER A 46 -17.58 -17.40 -18.44
C SER A 46 -17.12 -17.95 -19.81
N GLU A 47 -16.73 -17.05 -20.71
CA GLU A 47 -16.16 -17.32 -22.03
C GLU A 47 -14.64 -17.06 -22.08
N ASP A 48 -14.00 -16.99 -20.92
CA ASP A 48 -12.56 -16.73 -20.77
C ASP A 48 -12.10 -15.37 -21.36
N LYS A 49 -13.02 -14.40 -21.43
CA LYS A 49 -12.70 -13.00 -21.78
C LYS A 49 -12.48 -12.21 -20.50
N LEU A 50 -11.34 -11.55 -20.42
CA LEU A 50 -10.90 -10.73 -19.30
C LEU A 50 -10.55 -9.32 -19.77
N GLY A 51 -10.31 -8.42 -18.84
CA GLY A 51 -9.83 -7.07 -19.16
C GLY A 51 -10.93 -6.22 -19.79
N ILE A 52 -10.54 -5.36 -20.72
CA ILE A 52 -11.44 -4.56 -21.56
C ILE A 52 -12.50 -5.43 -22.27
N GLN A 53 -12.20 -6.70 -22.54
CA GLN A 53 -13.14 -7.64 -23.16
C GLN A 53 -14.24 -8.13 -22.21
N ASP A 54 -13.98 -8.11 -20.90
CA ASP A 54 -14.98 -8.34 -19.86
C ASP A 54 -15.75 -7.05 -19.56
N ASN A 55 -16.38 -6.49 -20.59
CA ASN A 55 -17.01 -5.18 -20.51
C ASN A 55 -18.31 -5.15 -19.68
N LEU A 56 -18.85 -6.32 -19.29
CA LEU A 56 -20.07 -6.43 -18.48
C LEU A 56 -19.81 -6.30 -16.99
N TYR A 57 -18.60 -6.60 -16.52
CA TYR A 57 -18.19 -6.41 -15.14
C TYR A 57 -17.38 -5.12 -15.01
N LYS A 58 -17.80 -4.23 -14.11
CA LYS A 58 -17.21 -2.90 -13.90
C LYS A 58 -16.62 -2.72 -12.50
N GLY A 59 -16.44 -3.81 -11.75
CA GLY A 59 -15.92 -3.77 -10.37
C GLY A 59 -17.00 -3.43 -9.34
N GLU A 60 -18.28 -3.55 -9.69
CA GLU A 60 -19.41 -3.18 -8.82
C GLU A 60 -19.62 -4.13 -7.62
N PHE A 61 -18.84 -5.19 -7.49
CA PHE A 61 -18.72 -6.02 -6.30
C PHE A 61 -17.30 -6.61 -6.29
N GLY A 62 -16.86 -7.25 -5.21
CA GLY A 62 -15.62 -8.03 -5.25
C GLY A 62 -15.90 -9.43 -5.74
N PHE A 63 -15.11 -9.92 -6.70
CA PHE A 63 -15.12 -11.31 -7.12
C PHE A 63 -13.70 -11.77 -7.45
N ASP A 64 -13.32 -12.92 -6.91
CA ASP A 64 -12.00 -13.51 -7.17
C ASP A 64 -12.11 -15.03 -7.23
N LEU A 65 -11.39 -15.60 -8.18
CA LEU A 65 -11.29 -17.03 -8.42
C LEU A 65 -9.83 -17.43 -8.38
N TYR A 66 -9.49 -18.47 -7.61
CA TYR A 66 -8.11 -18.89 -7.42
C TYR A 66 -7.48 -19.49 -8.69
N ASN A 67 -6.29 -19.03 -9.09
CA ASN A 67 -5.56 -19.45 -10.28
C ASN A 67 -4.51 -20.51 -9.99
N LYS A 68 -4.93 -21.77 -10.10
CA LYS A 68 -4.05 -22.92 -9.84
C LYS A 68 -2.76 -22.95 -10.67
N LYS A 69 -2.78 -22.39 -11.89
CA LYS A 69 -1.66 -22.49 -12.84
C LYS A 69 -0.51 -21.55 -12.49
N SER A 70 -0.81 -20.41 -11.88
CA SER A 70 0.17 -19.35 -11.67
C SER A 70 0.38 -18.99 -10.19
N CYS A 71 -0.43 -19.54 -9.28
CA CYS A 71 -0.24 -19.39 -7.85
C CYS A 71 1.04 -20.08 -7.33
N PRO A 72 1.69 -19.50 -6.31
CA PRO A 72 2.79 -20.17 -5.61
C PRO A 72 2.27 -21.36 -4.78
N LYS A 73 3.20 -22.22 -4.37
CA LYS A 73 2.91 -23.32 -3.43
C LYS A 73 2.22 -22.74 -2.18
N LYS A 74 1.17 -23.42 -1.69
CA LYS A 74 0.33 -23.00 -0.55
C LYS A 74 -0.46 -21.68 -0.72
N GLY A 75 -0.55 -21.06 -1.89
CA GLY A 75 -1.38 -19.85 -2.06
C GLY A 75 -2.87 -20.05 -1.71
N PHE A 76 -3.37 -21.28 -1.78
CA PHE A 76 -4.75 -21.65 -1.54
C PHE A 76 -5.17 -21.61 -0.05
N ILE A 77 -4.23 -21.46 0.90
CA ILE A 77 -4.50 -21.52 2.35
C ILE A 77 -5.46 -20.43 2.85
N HIS A 78 -5.66 -19.37 2.06
CA HIS A 78 -6.58 -18.27 2.38
C HIS A 78 -8.03 -18.53 1.94
N TYR A 79 -8.29 -19.68 1.32
CA TYR A 79 -9.57 -20.04 0.72
C TYR A 79 -10.22 -21.23 1.44
N TYR A 80 -11.41 -21.59 0.97
CA TYR A 80 -12.17 -22.76 1.40
C TYR A 80 -12.29 -23.77 0.27
N ASN A 81 -12.40 -25.06 0.59
CA ASN A 81 -12.76 -26.08 -0.39
C ASN A 81 -14.27 -26.19 -0.60
N ILE A 82 -14.69 -27.09 -1.50
CA ILE A 82 -16.10 -27.31 -1.85
C ILE A 82 -16.96 -27.80 -0.68
N GLU A 83 -16.39 -28.50 0.30
CA GLU A 83 -17.07 -28.88 1.54
C GLU A 83 -17.24 -27.69 2.52
N GLY A 84 -16.56 -26.57 2.27
CA GLY A 84 -16.59 -25.38 3.11
C GLY A 84 -15.57 -25.41 4.25
N ASN A 85 -14.59 -26.31 4.18
CA ASN A 85 -13.49 -26.37 5.14
C ASN A 85 -12.41 -25.33 4.79
N SER A 86 -11.89 -24.65 5.81
CA SER A 86 -10.73 -23.76 5.64
C SER A 86 -9.52 -24.56 5.19
N LEU A 87 -8.79 -24.04 4.20
CA LEU A 87 -7.56 -24.68 3.68
C LEU A 87 -6.31 -24.25 4.43
N GLU A 88 -6.44 -23.41 5.47
CA GLU A 88 -5.32 -22.90 6.26
C GLU A 88 -4.46 -24.01 6.87
N LYS A 89 -5.08 -25.11 7.27
CA LYS A 89 -4.43 -26.24 7.96
C LYS A 89 -3.90 -27.33 7.01
N ILE A 90 -4.08 -27.17 5.70
CA ILE A 90 -3.57 -28.15 4.73
C ILE A 90 -2.04 -28.01 4.65
N ASN A 91 -1.36 -29.10 4.97
CA ASN A 91 0.10 -29.12 5.00
C ASN A 91 0.73 -29.30 3.60
N ASP A 92 -0.04 -29.78 2.63
CA ASP A 92 0.40 -30.03 1.26
C ASP A 92 0.90 -28.76 0.57
N GLU A 93 1.84 -28.94 -0.34
CA GLU A 93 2.39 -27.82 -1.12
C GLU A 93 1.44 -27.34 -2.23
N LYS A 94 0.51 -28.20 -2.65
CA LYS A 94 -0.46 -27.96 -3.73
C LYS A 94 -1.83 -28.51 -3.33
N TYR A 95 -2.87 -27.87 -3.82
CA TYR A 95 -4.24 -28.33 -3.67
C TYR A 95 -4.91 -28.34 -5.04
N GLU A 96 -5.12 -29.53 -5.58
CA GLU A 96 -5.60 -29.73 -6.95
C GLU A 96 -7.14 -29.77 -7.04
N GLU A 97 -7.82 -29.79 -5.91
CA GLU A 97 -9.29 -29.85 -5.85
C GLU A 97 -9.94 -28.47 -5.97
N TYR A 98 -11.24 -28.37 -5.69
CA TYR A 98 -12.00 -27.14 -5.92
C TYR A 98 -11.71 -26.11 -4.84
N ILE A 99 -11.40 -24.89 -5.28
CA ILE A 99 -11.15 -23.76 -4.39
C ILE A 99 -12.28 -22.77 -4.62
N CYS A 100 -12.99 -22.43 -3.54
CA CYS A 100 -14.17 -21.59 -3.62
C CYS A 100 -13.80 -20.16 -4.04
N PRO A 101 -14.47 -19.57 -5.04
CA PRO A 101 -14.41 -18.14 -5.25
C PRO A 101 -14.99 -17.38 -4.05
N TYR A 102 -14.55 -16.13 -3.88
CA TYR A 102 -15.17 -15.21 -2.93
C TYR A 102 -15.99 -14.14 -3.64
N VAL A 103 -16.99 -13.62 -2.93
CA VAL A 103 -17.83 -12.48 -3.32
C VAL A 103 -17.85 -11.45 -2.18
N SER A 104 -17.73 -10.18 -2.52
CA SER A 104 -17.88 -9.05 -1.59
C SER A 104 -18.98 -8.13 -2.09
N ILE A 105 -20.06 -7.96 -1.31
CA ILE A 105 -21.30 -7.29 -1.74
C ILE A 105 -21.84 -6.37 -0.63
N TRP A 106 -22.39 -5.22 -1.00
CA TRP A 106 -23.03 -4.29 -0.06
C TRP A 106 -24.44 -4.74 0.35
N PRO A 107 -24.94 -4.43 1.56
CA PRO A 107 -26.34 -4.68 1.88
C PRO A 107 -27.31 -3.95 0.96
N LYS A 108 -28.50 -4.51 0.80
CA LYS A 108 -29.58 -3.99 -0.06
C LYS A 108 -29.15 -3.84 -1.52
N THR A 109 -28.29 -4.73 -1.99
CA THR A 109 -27.88 -4.79 -3.39
C THR A 109 -28.13 -6.17 -4.00
N LYS A 110 -28.25 -6.19 -5.33
CA LYS A 110 -28.45 -7.39 -6.13
C LYS A 110 -27.32 -7.47 -7.16
N ILE A 111 -26.64 -8.60 -7.21
CA ILE A 111 -25.63 -8.91 -8.24
C ILE A 111 -26.00 -10.19 -8.99
N MET A 112 -25.41 -10.38 -10.17
CA MET A 112 -25.57 -11.62 -10.94
C MET A 112 -24.26 -12.37 -11.04
N LEU A 113 -24.30 -13.69 -10.85
CA LEU A 113 -23.20 -14.60 -11.15
C LEU A 113 -23.62 -15.59 -12.23
N TYR A 114 -22.74 -15.84 -13.18
CA TYR A 114 -22.91 -16.86 -14.21
C TYR A 114 -22.36 -18.19 -13.72
N VAL A 115 -23.02 -19.27 -14.11
CA VAL A 115 -22.72 -20.63 -13.66
C VAL A 115 -22.47 -21.51 -14.89
N LYS A 116 -21.42 -22.32 -14.83
CA LYS A 116 -21.03 -23.22 -15.92
C LYS A 116 -20.61 -24.58 -15.36
N ALA A 117 -21.16 -25.64 -15.90
CA ALA A 117 -20.73 -27.02 -15.67
C ALA A 117 -19.51 -27.32 -16.55
N GLU A 118 -18.51 -28.00 -15.99
CA GLU A 118 -17.25 -28.26 -16.70
C GLU A 118 -17.39 -29.28 -17.83
N LYS A 119 -18.24 -30.31 -17.67
CA LYS A 119 -18.37 -31.41 -18.65
C LYS A 119 -19.66 -31.42 -19.46
N ASN A 120 -20.80 -31.08 -18.84
CA ASN A 120 -22.13 -31.19 -19.46
C ASN A 120 -22.91 -29.85 -19.42
N PRO A 121 -22.68 -28.93 -20.37
CA PRO A 121 -23.39 -27.66 -20.45
C PRO A 121 -24.90 -27.86 -20.65
N GLY A 122 -25.72 -27.08 -19.93
CA GLY A 122 -27.18 -27.20 -19.88
C GLY A 122 -27.71 -27.81 -18.59
N ALA A 123 -26.90 -28.60 -17.89
CA ALA A 123 -27.32 -29.25 -16.65
C ALA A 123 -27.38 -28.29 -15.44
N GLU A 124 -26.86 -27.07 -15.58
CA GLU A 124 -27.00 -25.99 -14.60
C GLU A 124 -28.49 -25.63 -14.36
N GLU A 125 -29.39 -25.95 -15.30
CA GLU A 125 -30.84 -25.82 -15.14
C GLU A 125 -31.41 -26.71 -14.02
N LEU A 126 -30.67 -27.71 -13.55
CA LEU A 126 -31.09 -28.62 -12.47
C LEU A 126 -30.52 -28.26 -11.09
N LEU A 127 -29.66 -27.24 -11.02
CA LEU A 127 -29.05 -26.83 -9.75
C LEU A 127 -30.08 -26.22 -8.80
N GLU A 128 -29.99 -26.65 -7.55
CA GLU A 128 -30.62 -26.05 -6.37
C GLU A 128 -29.56 -25.29 -5.57
N TYR A 129 -29.98 -24.28 -4.79
CA TYR A 129 -29.06 -23.42 -4.05
C TYR A 129 -29.46 -23.30 -2.58
N GLU A 130 -28.47 -23.38 -1.70
CA GLU A 130 -28.65 -23.22 -0.25
C GLU A 130 -27.67 -22.18 0.31
N CYS A 131 -28.12 -21.42 1.31
CA CYS A 131 -27.33 -20.38 1.97
C CYS A 131 -27.13 -20.71 3.44
N THR A 132 -25.88 -20.84 3.86
CA THR A 132 -25.50 -21.14 5.25
C THR A 132 -24.44 -20.17 5.75
N GLU A 133 -24.60 -19.66 6.96
CA GLU A 133 -23.69 -18.76 7.66
C GLU A 133 -22.59 -19.55 8.40
N TRP A 134 -21.39 -18.97 8.42
CA TRP A 134 -20.25 -19.47 9.17
C TRP A 134 -20.51 -19.41 10.67
N ASN A 135 -20.35 -20.54 11.34
CA ASN A 135 -20.44 -20.65 12.78
C ASN A 135 -19.03 -20.75 13.37
N LYS A 136 -18.62 -19.70 14.11
CA LYS A 136 -17.31 -19.62 14.76
C LYS A 136 -17.07 -20.71 15.81
N ASN A 137 -18.12 -21.19 16.47
CA ASN A 137 -17.99 -22.19 17.54
C ASN A 137 -17.72 -23.59 16.98
N THR A 138 -18.37 -23.94 15.88
CA THR A 138 -18.21 -25.25 15.22
C THR A 138 -17.20 -25.23 14.09
N ASN A 139 -16.74 -24.04 13.68
CA ASN A 139 -15.84 -23.84 12.55
C ASN A 139 -16.38 -24.42 11.23
N THR A 140 -17.69 -24.26 11.01
CA THR A 140 -18.42 -24.81 9.86
C THR A 140 -19.55 -23.88 9.40
N PHE A 141 -19.91 -23.96 8.12
CA PHE A 141 -21.15 -23.35 7.60
C PHE A 141 -22.34 -24.25 7.95
N SER A 142 -23.19 -23.83 8.89
CA SER A 142 -24.22 -24.71 9.46
C SER A 142 -25.55 -24.03 9.76
N LYS A 143 -25.58 -22.70 9.91
CA LYS A 143 -26.78 -21.96 10.25
C LYS A 143 -27.42 -21.41 8.98
N ALA A 144 -28.71 -21.66 8.73
CA ALA A 144 -29.39 -21.07 7.58
C ALA A 144 -29.34 -19.52 7.68
N SER A 145 -29.03 -18.84 6.56
CA SER A 145 -28.99 -17.38 6.50
C SER A 145 -30.17 -16.82 5.71
N SER A 146 -30.81 -15.78 6.24
CA SER A 146 -31.82 -14.98 5.54
C SER A 146 -31.28 -13.66 4.96
N ALA A 147 -30.03 -13.31 5.26
CA ALA A 147 -29.39 -12.08 4.80
C ALA A 147 -29.03 -12.12 3.31
N ILE A 148 -29.04 -13.31 2.70
CA ILE A 148 -28.84 -13.53 1.28
C ILE A 148 -29.95 -14.41 0.75
N THR A 149 -30.54 -14.00 -0.37
CA THR A 149 -31.50 -14.81 -1.14
C THR A 149 -30.96 -15.08 -2.53
N ILE A 150 -31.07 -16.32 -2.99
CA ILE A 150 -30.65 -16.75 -4.32
C ILE A 150 -31.86 -16.95 -5.20
N THR A 151 -31.86 -16.33 -6.37
CA THR A 151 -32.88 -16.54 -7.39
C THR A 151 -32.21 -17.06 -8.65
N LYS A 152 -32.73 -18.17 -9.19
CA LYS A 152 -32.33 -18.67 -10.49
C LYS A 152 -33.04 -17.88 -11.56
N GLU A 153 -32.28 -17.21 -12.41
CA GLU A 153 -32.83 -16.38 -13.48
C GLU A 153 -33.07 -17.20 -14.73
N LYS A 154 -33.82 -16.63 -15.68
CA LYS A 154 -34.03 -17.26 -16.99
C LYS A 154 -32.69 -17.30 -17.75
N PRO A 155 -32.30 -18.46 -18.33
CA PRO A 155 -31.05 -18.54 -19.09
C PRO A 155 -31.02 -17.55 -20.25
N GLU A 156 -29.91 -16.86 -20.41
CA GLU A 156 -29.69 -15.96 -21.54
C GLU A 156 -29.29 -16.75 -22.78
N GLU A 157 -30.00 -16.55 -23.90
CA GLU A 157 -29.63 -17.14 -25.18
C GLU A 157 -28.47 -16.38 -25.81
N ASP A 158 -27.53 -17.09 -26.43
CA ASP A 158 -26.50 -16.44 -27.23
C ASP A 158 -27.09 -15.83 -28.50
N LYS A 159 -26.64 -14.61 -28.84
CA LYS A 159 -27.15 -13.87 -30.00
C LYS A 159 -26.79 -14.55 -31.32
N LYS A 160 -25.68 -15.29 -31.38
CA LYS A 160 -25.18 -15.95 -32.59
C LYS A 160 -25.58 -17.41 -32.66
N ASP A 161 -25.74 -18.07 -31.52
CA ASP A 161 -26.20 -19.46 -31.44
C ASP A 161 -27.30 -19.60 -30.38
N LYS A 162 -28.57 -19.64 -30.81
CA LYS A 162 -29.73 -19.78 -29.91
C LYS A 162 -29.74 -21.09 -29.10
N ASN A 163 -28.96 -22.10 -29.51
CA ASN A 163 -28.82 -23.34 -28.75
C ASN A 163 -27.81 -23.22 -27.60
N LYS A 164 -26.92 -22.22 -27.65
CA LYS A 164 -26.00 -21.89 -26.55
C LYS A 164 -26.73 -21.01 -25.54
N LYS A 165 -26.90 -21.54 -24.33
CA LYS A 165 -27.53 -20.83 -23.19
C LYS A 165 -26.49 -20.52 -22.13
N HIS A 166 -26.65 -19.37 -21.49
CA HIS A 166 -25.85 -18.93 -20.36
C HIS A 166 -26.72 -18.91 -19.10
N PHE A 167 -26.38 -19.73 -18.13
CA PHE A 167 -27.10 -19.83 -16.86
C PHE A 167 -26.53 -18.85 -15.87
N ASN A 168 -27.40 -18.19 -15.11
CA ASN A 168 -26.98 -17.26 -14.07
C ASN A 168 -27.95 -17.29 -12.88
N ILE A 169 -27.41 -16.85 -11.75
CA ILE A 169 -28.14 -16.66 -10.50
C ILE A 169 -28.02 -15.21 -10.07
N SER A 170 -29.08 -14.72 -9.46
CA SER A 170 -29.10 -13.48 -8.74
C SER A 170 -28.85 -13.71 -7.26
N ILE A 171 -27.85 -13.01 -6.73
CA ILE A 171 -27.57 -12.95 -5.30
C ILE A 171 -28.13 -11.62 -4.79
N ASN A 172 -29.16 -11.68 -3.96
CA ASN A 172 -29.75 -10.51 -3.33
C ASN A 172 -29.33 -10.45 -1.86
N CYS A 173 -28.52 -9.45 -1.50
CA CYS A 173 -28.13 -9.19 -0.12
C CYS A 173 -29.18 -8.29 0.54
N THR A 174 -30.01 -8.86 1.41
CA THR A 174 -31.18 -8.18 1.99
C THR A 174 -30.82 -7.34 3.22
N ALA A 175 -29.80 -7.76 3.97
CA ALA A 175 -29.34 -7.11 5.19
C ALA A 175 -27.83 -7.34 5.40
N ALA A 176 -27.24 -6.54 6.29
CA ALA A 176 -25.84 -6.71 6.68
C ALA A 176 -25.65 -7.94 7.58
N PHE A 177 -24.48 -8.57 7.53
CA PHE A 177 -24.20 -9.81 8.28
C PHE A 177 -22.77 -9.90 8.84
N GLU A 178 -22.64 -10.52 10.02
CA GLU A 178 -21.39 -10.54 10.80
C GLU A 178 -20.42 -11.68 10.44
N ASN A 179 -20.92 -12.77 9.87
CA ASN A 179 -20.09 -13.93 9.53
C ASN A 179 -20.25 -14.29 8.05
N ASP A 180 -19.19 -14.78 7.43
CA ASP A 180 -19.20 -15.18 6.01
C ASP A 180 -20.39 -16.13 5.73
N ILE A 181 -21.01 -15.99 4.57
CA ILE A 181 -22.12 -16.82 4.11
C ILE A 181 -21.63 -17.68 2.94
N SER A 182 -21.92 -18.97 2.98
CA SER A 182 -21.69 -19.88 1.88
C SER A 182 -22.96 -20.09 1.07
N ILE A 183 -22.84 -19.92 -0.25
CA ILE A 183 -23.85 -20.33 -1.22
C ILE A 183 -23.38 -21.64 -1.84
N VAL A 184 -24.18 -22.69 -1.66
CA VAL A 184 -23.89 -24.05 -2.11
C VAL A 184 -24.77 -24.38 -3.30
N ALA A 185 -24.19 -24.84 -4.39
CA ALA A 185 -24.92 -25.40 -5.54
C ALA A 185 -25.03 -26.92 -5.38
N LYS A 186 -26.27 -27.42 -5.40
CA LYS A 186 -26.59 -28.84 -5.21
C LYS A 186 -27.20 -29.47 -6.45
N TYR A 187 -26.90 -30.75 -6.62
CA TYR A 187 -27.54 -31.64 -7.59
C TYR A 187 -27.69 -33.02 -6.95
N ASN A 188 -28.91 -33.58 -6.93
CA ASN A 188 -29.20 -34.84 -6.24
C ASN A 188 -28.67 -34.90 -4.79
N ASN A 189 -28.81 -33.81 -4.04
CA ASN A 189 -28.28 -33.61 -2.68
C ASN A 189 -26.74 -33.57 -2.54
N GLU A 190 -25.98 -33.75 -3.62
CA GLU A 190 -24.53 -33.61 -3.61
C GLU A 190 -24.12 -32.15 -3.87
N THR A 191 -23.03 -31.72 -3.22
CA THR A 191 -22.47 -30.39 -3.48
C THR A 191 -21.60 -30.43 -4.73
N VAL A 192 -22.00 -29.67 -5.74
CA VAL A 192 -21.29 -29.60 -7.04
C VAL A 192 -20.57 -28.26 -7.26
N GLY A 193 -20.82 -27.26 -6.40
CA GLY A 193 -20.04 -26.03 -6.34
C GLY A 193 -20.35 -25.19 -5.11
N ARG A 194 -19.46 -24.25 -4.78
CA ARG A 194 -19.61 -23.36 -3.61
C ARG A 194 -18.98 -22.00 -3.88
N VAL A 195 -19.62 -20.93 -3.43
CA VAL A 195 -19.06 -19.57 -3.38
C VAL A 195 -19.19 -19.00 -1.96
N ILE A 196 -18.21 -18.23 -1.52
CA ILE A 196 -18.17 -17.61 -0.19
C ILE A 196 -18.46 -16.11 -0.31
N VAL A 197 -19.58 -15.66 0.24
CA VAL A 197 -19.91 -14.24 0.38
C VAL A 197 -19.35 -13.74 1.70
N LYS A 198 -18.49 -12.74 1.64
CA LYS A 198 -17.76 -12.25 2.80
C LYS A 198 -18.63 -11.34 3.68
N ALA A 199 -18.39 -11.39 4.99
CA ALA A 199 -19.08 -10.55 5.98
C ALA A 199 -18.99 -9.07 5.63
N ASN A 200 -20.11 -8.36 5.77
CA ASN A 200 -20.26 -6.94 5.38
C ASN A 200 -20.94 -6.06 6.45
N SER A 201 -21.28 -6.59 7.62
CA SER A 201 -21.80 -5.78 8.76
C SER A 201 -20.85 -4.70 9.27
N LYS A 202 -19.57 -4.76 8.91
CA LYS A 202 -18.57 -3.76 9.26
C LYS A 202 -18.11 -3.05 8.00
N ILE A 203 -18.18 -1.73 8.05
CA ILE A 203 -17.58 -0.86 7.05
C ILE A 203 -16.54 0.04 7.70
N TYR A 204 -15.56 0.40 6.91
CA TYR A 204 -14.51 1.32 7.25
C TYR A 204 -14.81 2.62 6.52
N GLU A 205 -14.98 3.70 7.26
CA GLU A 205 -15.25 5.01 6.70
C GLU A 205 -14.00 5.88 6.76
N ALA A 206 -13.77 6.63 5.69
CA ALA A 206 -12.77 7.69 5.63
C ALA A 206 -13.39 8.98 5.09
N GLU A 207 -13.06 10.11 5.72
CA GLU A 207 -13.28 11.41 5.11
C GLU A 207 -12.19 11.66 4.05
N ILE A 208 -12.60 11.93 2.82
CA ILE A 208 -11.72 12.34 1.73
C ILE A 208 -11.60 13.86 1.78
N GLN A 209 -10.41 14.36 2.14
CA GLN A 209 -10.10 15.79 2.15
C GLN A 209 -9.44 16.20 0.81
N PRO A 210 -10.17 16.84 -0.11
CA PRO A 210 -9.58 17.42 -1.30
C PRO A 210 -8.80 18.69 -0.97
N VAL A 211 -7.60 18.80 -1.55
CA VAL A 211 -6.71 19.97 -1.43
C VAL A 211 -6.24 20.40 -2.83
N LEU A 212 -6.78 21.50 -3.33
CA LEU A 212 -6.36 22.12 -4.58
C LEU A 212 -5.06 22.90 -4.38
N ILE A 213 -4.00 22.46 -5.06
CA ILE A 213 -2.72 23.16 -5.12
C ILE A 213 -2.69 24.01 -6.38
N LYS A 214 -2.55 25.32 -6.16
CA LYS A 214 -2.24 26.28 -7.23
C LYS A 214 -0.75 26.64 -7.17
N PHE A 215 -0.09 26.63 -8.32
CA PHE A 215 1.29 27.06 -8.47
C PHE A 215 1.33 28.51 -8.98
N GLY A 216 1.78 29.41 -8.12
CA GLY A 216 1.92 30.84 -8.39
C GLY A 216 3.37 31.32 -8.30
N THR A 217 3.57 32.63 -8.39
CA THR A 217 4.87 33.26 -8.15
C THR A 217 5.20 33.34 -6.66
N ILE A 218 4.19 33.60 -5.81
CA ILE A 218 4.32 33.78 -4.36
C ILE A 218 3.40 32.78 -3.66
N SER A 219 3.88 32.18 -2.57
CA SER A 219 3.07 31.29 -1.73
C SER A 219 2.08 32.09 -0.88
N ASN A 220 0.86 31.58 -0.66
CA ASN A 220 -0.08 32.21 0.27
C ASN A 220 0.35 31.98 1.73
N SER A 221 -0.02 32.93 2.60
CA SER A 221 0.20 32.84 4.05
C SER A 221 -0.91 32.06 4.76
N GLU A 222 -2.08 31.93 4.14
CA GLU A 222 -3.26 31.29 4.71
C GLU A 222 -3.95 30.41 3.66
N MET A 223 -4.50 29.28 4.09
CA MET A 223 -5.33 28.41 3.26
C MET A 223 -6.74 29.00 3.09
N SER A 224 -7.34 28.84 1.91
CA SER A 224 -8.74 29.22 1.67
C SER A 224 -9.61 28.00 1.42
N SER A 225 -10.87 28.04 1.84
CA SER A 225 -11.79 26.92 1.71
C SER A 225 -12.96 27.23 0.78
N SER A 226 -13.48 26.20 0.12
CA SER A 226 -14.67 26.28 -0.74
C SER A 226 -15.62 25.13 -0.42
N LYS A 227 -16.90 25.44 -0.19
CA LYS A 227 -17.97 24.43 -0.07
C LYS A 227 -18.28 23.71 -1.37
N THR A 228 -17.82 24.25 -2.50
CA THR A 228 -17.97 23.62 -3.82
C THR A 228 -16.72 22.80 -4.12
N HIS A 229 -16.92 21.50 -4.34
CA HIS A 229 -15.90 20.59 -4.82
C HIS A 229 -15.83 20.60 -6.35
N ASP A 230 -14.65 20.33 -6.91
CA ASP A 230 -14.50 20.12 -8.35
C ASP A 230 -15.33 18.92 -8.83
N ALA A 231 -15.95 19.04 -10.01
CA ALA A 231 -16.83 18.03 -10.59
C ALA A 231 -16.12 16.66 -10.72
N PHE A 232 -14.86 16.64 -11.16
CA PHE A 232 -14.05 15.43 -11.21
C PHE A 232 -13.99 14.71 -9.84
N ILE A 233 -13.75 15.45 -8.76
CA ILE A 233 -13.64 14.88 -7.41
C ILE A 233 -14.99 14.33 -6.94
N LYS A 234 -16.05 15.14 -7.09
CA LYS A 234 -17.38 14.82 -6.56
C LYS A 234 -18.15 13.79 -7.39
N GLU A 235 -18.11 13.91 -8.71
CA GLU A 235 -18.98 13.17 -9.62
C GLU A 235 -18.27 11.95 -10.23
N ASP A 236 -17.00 12.08 -10.61
CA ASP A 236 -16.25 11.01 -11.24
C ASP A 236 -15.53 10.14 -10.20
N PHE A 237 -14.62 10.73 -9.42
CA PHE A 237 -13.77 10.00 -8.47
C PHE A 237 -14.57 9.42 -7.29
N LEU A 238 -15.35 10.23 -6.56
CA LEU A 238 -16.07 9.74 -5.38
C LEU A 238 -17.08 8.65 -5.74
N ASN A 239 -17.77 8.80 -6.88
CA ASN A 239 -18.68 7.80 -7.38
C ASN A 239 -17.92 6.50 -7.73
N PHE A 240 -16.81 6.59 -8.49
CA PHE A 240 -15.99 5.42 -8.78
C PHE A 240 -15.45 4.76 -7.50
N PHE A 241 -15.01 5.55 -6.53
CA PHE A 241 -14.49 5.08 -5.25
C PHE A 241 -15.53 4.23 -4.50
N ASN A 242 -16.76 4.74 -4.40
CA ASN A 242 -17.83 4.09 -3.64
C ASN A 242 -18.58 3.01 -4.44
N THR A 243 -18.45 2.97 -5.77
CA THR A 243 -19.25 2.07 -6.63
C THR A 243 -18.42 1.15 -7.54
N LYS A 244 -17.09 1.19 -7.55
CA LYS A 244 -16.29 0.34 -8.46
C LYS A 244 -14.95 -0.07 -7.89
N SER A 245 -14.40 0.71 -6.97
CA SER A 245 -13.17 0.32 -6.30
C SER A 245 -13.45 -0.33 -4.96
N PHE A 246 -12.36 -0.82 -4.37
CA PHE A 246 -12.37 -1.29 -3.00
C PHE A 246 -13.47 -2.35 -2.73
N ASN A 247 -13.90 -3.06 -3.79
CA ASN A 247 -14.87 -4.14 -3.79
C ASN A 247 -16.11 -3.90 -2.90
N GLN A 248 -16.63 -2.67 -2.92
CA GLN A 248 -17.95 -2.21 -2.46
C GLN A 248 -18.49 -2.62 -1.08
N ALA A 249 -17.86 -3.50 -0.28
CA ALA A 249 -18.37 -3.94 1.02
C ALA A 249 -17.61 -3.40 2.23
N TYR A 250 -16.43 -2.84 2.01
CA TYR A 250 -15.47 -2.64 3.11
C TYR A 250 -15.06 -1.21 3.36
N LEU A 251 -14.81 -0.41 2.33
CA LEU A 251 -14.37 0.96 2.51
C LEU A 251 -15.34 1.92 1.82
N HIS A 252 -15.77 2.92 2.59
CA HIS A 252 -16.65 3.97 2.13
C HIS A 252 -15.97 5.33 2.32
N GLY A 253 -16.01 6.16 1.28
CA GLY A 253 -15.43 7.49 1.29
C GLY A 253 -16.53 8.56 1.33
N THR A 254 -16.40 9.52 2.23
CA THR A 254 -17.25 10.72 2.27
C THR A 254 -16.39 11.95 2.05
N LEU A 255 -16.80 12.90 1.21
CA LEU A 255 -16.04 14.14 1.07
C LEU A 255 -16.10 14.97 2.34
N ALA A 256 -14.98 15.60 2.70
CA ALA A 256 -14.95 16.66 3.69
C ALA A 256 -15.92 17.79 3.27
N SER A 257 -16.40 18.58 4.23
CA SER A 257 -17.38 19.65 3.95
C SER A 257 -16.88 20.73 2.98
N GLU A 258 -15.57 20.90 2.86
CA GLU A 258 -14.94 21.94 2.06
C GLU A 258 -13.68 21.40 1.35
N THR A 259 -13.44 21.89 0.13
CA THR A 259 -12.14 21.79 -0.53
C THR A 259 -11.23 22.89 -0.03
N HIS A 260 -10.04 22.52 0.44
CA HIS A 260 -9.00 23.46 0.77
C HIS A 260 -8.22 23.87 -0.48
N THR A 261 -7.83 25.13 -0.58
CA THR A 261 -7.02 25.68 -1.66
C THR A 261 -5.77 26.33 -1.08
N VAL A 262 -4.62 25.94 -1.61
CA VAL A 262 -3.32 26.49 -1.24
C VAL A 262 -2.59 27.00 -2.48
N ILE A 263 -1.79 28.05 -2.30
CA ILE A 263 -0.95 28.62 -3.36
C ILE A 263 0.49 28.43 -2.95
N PHE A 264 1.27 27.70 -3.75
CA PHE A 264 2.70 27.54 -3.53
C PHE A 264 3.50 28.19 -4.66
N SER A 265 4.64 28.79 -4.31
CA SER A 265 5.60 29.27 -5.32
C SER A 265 6.19 28.08 -6.06
N LEU A 266 6.06 28.06 -7.39
CA LEU A 266 6.66 27.01 -8.22
C LEU A 266 8.18 27.07 -8.20
N ASN A 267 8.75 28.29 -8.16
CA ASN A 267 10.19 28.51 -8.14
C ASN A 267 10.86 27.83 -6.95
N ASP A 268 10.21 27.81 -5.78
CA ASP A 268 10.73 27.11 -4.61
C ASP A 268 10.98 25.61 -4.87
N PHE A 269 10.13 24.96 -5.66
CA PHE A 269 10.27 23.54 -5.99
C PHE A 269 11.37 23.31 -7.01
N ILE A 270 11.53 24.24 -7.96
CA ILE A 270 12.56 24.22 -9.01
C ILE A 270 13.95 24.45 -8.41
N GLU A 271 14.12 25.49 -7.58
CA GLU A 271 15.41 25.82 -6.96
C GLU A 271 15.91 24.71 -6.04
N LYS A 272 14.98 24.01 -5.37
CA LYS A 272 15.29 22.83 -4.55
C LYS A 272 15.52 21.56 -5.37
N LYS A 273 15.37 21.62 -6.70
CA LYS A 273 15.44 20.47 -7.63
C LYS A 273 14.47 19.34 -7.27
N ILE A 274 13.37 19.66 -6.59
CA ILE A 274 12.27 18.72 -6.30
C ILE A 274 11.44 18.50 -7.57
N ILE A 275 11.32 19.57 -8.36
CA ILE A 275 10.72 19.59 -9.67
C ILE A 275 11.77 20.04 -10.68
N VAL A 276 11.93 19.31 -11.78
CA VAL A 276 12.82 19.68 -12.87
C VAL A 276 12.00 19.87 -14.14
N SER A 277 12.13 21.03 -14.78
CA SER A 277 11.44 21.31 -16.05
C SER A 277 11.89 20.30 -17.11
N ARG A 278 10.91 19.71 -17.81
CA ARG A 278 11.14 18.82 -18.95
C ARG A 278 10.92 19.59 -20.23
N THR A 279 11.95 19.64 -21.05
CA THR A 279 11.81 20.08 -22.45
C THR A 279 11.05 19.01 -23.23
N ILE A 280 10.01 19.43 -23.93
CA ILE A 280 9.20 18.55 -24.78
C ILE A 280 9.48 18.89 -26.23
N THR A 281 9.70 17.84 -27.02
CA THR A 281 9.94 17.96 -28.46
C THR A 281 8.70 18.47 -29.20
N SER A 282 8.88 19.01 -30.40
CA SER A 282 7.76 19.48 -31.24
C SER A 282 6.75 18.39 -31.58
N ASP A 283 7.18 17.13 -31.68
CA ASP A 283 6.31 16.01 -32.02
C ASP A 283 5.53 15.49 -30.81
N GLU A 284 6.14 15.48 -29.63
CA GLU A 284 5.42 15.20 -28.37
C GLU A 284 4.37 16.28 -28.06
N LYS A 285 4.61 17.56 -28.37
CA LYS A 285 3.61 18.63 -28.18
C LYS A 285 2.29 18.38 -28.90
N LYS A 286 2.28 17.58 -29.98
CA LYS A 286 1.06 17.25 -30.74
C LYS A 286 0.21 16.18 -30.05
N SER A 287 0.80 15.36 -29.19
CA SER A 287 0.15 14.21 -28.54
C SER A 287 -0.12 14.40 -27.05
N LEU A 288 0.46 15.44 -26.43
CA LEU A 288 0.32 15.72 -25.01
C LEU A 288 -0.67 16.90 -24.76
N PRO A 289 -1.39 16.91 -23.63
CA PRO A 289 -2.34 17.97 -23.30
C PRO A 289 -1.68 19.35 -23.12
N SER A 290 -2.45 20.43 -23.17
CA SER A 290 -1.92 21.75 -22.87
C SER A 290 -1.65 21.90 -21.35
N ALA A 291 -0.40 22.16 -20.99
CA ALA A 291 0.01 22.42 -19.61
C ALA A 291 0.16 23.93 -19.37
N LYS A 292 -0.47 24.48 -18.33
CA LYS A 292 -0.42 25.91 -18.02
C LYS A 292 0.98 26.36 -17.60
N ASN A 293 1.62 25.63 -16.69
CA ASN A 293 2.97 25.93 -16.21
C ASN A 293 4.02 24.96 -16.79
N GLY A 294 3.66 24.02 -17.66
CA GLY A 294 4.61 23.09 -18.31
C GLY A 294 4.66 21.68 -17.70
N TYR A 295 5.68 20.92 -18.10
CA TYR A 295 5.87 19.51 -17.77
C TYR A 295 7.11 19.30 -16.92
N TYR A 296 7.00 18.39 -15.96
CA TYR A 296 7.93 18.35 -14.86
C TYR A 296 8.30 16.94 -14.43
N ILE A 297 9.60 16.67 -14.26
CA ILE A 297 10.09 15.48 -13.57
C ILE A 297 10.00 15.76 -12.07
N ILE A 298 9.37 14.85 -11.32
CA ILE A 298 9.04 15.06 -9.92
C ILE A 298 9.75 14.02 -9.06
N ASP A 299 10.55 14.47 -8.10
CA ASP A 299 11.00 13.65 -6.97
C ASP A 299 9.79 13.44 -6.05
N LYS A 300 9.15 12.27 -6.18
CA LYS A 300 7.90 11.93 -5.48
C LYS A 300 8.02 12.08 -3.96
N GLU A 301 9.14 11.67 -3.37
CA GLU A 301 9.32 11.67 -1.92
C GLU A 301 9.51 13.09 -1.38
N GLN A 302 10.39 13.87 -2.01
CA GLN A 302 10.64 15.25 -1.61
C GLN A 302 9.42 16.15 -1.88
N TYR A 303 8.72 15.92 -3.00
CA TYR A 303 7.49 16.63 -3.33
C TYR A 303 6.40 16.37 -2.28
N ASN A 304 6.10 15.09 -1.98
CA ASN A 304 5.09 14.74 -0.97
C ASN A 304 5.40 15.37 0.38
N SER A 305 6.65 15.24 0.85
CA SER A 305 7.09 15.80 2.12
C SER A 305 6.93 17.32 2.18
N LEU A 306 7.31 18.03 1.11
CA LEU A 306 7.21 19.48 1.06
C LEU A 306 5.76 19.96 1.02
N ILE A 307 4.90 19.31 0.22
CA ILE A 307 3.47 19.64 0.13
C ILE A 307 2.78 19.41 1.48
N GLU A 308 2.94 18.22 2.08
CA GLU A 308 2.32 17.91 3.38
C GLU A 308 2.77 18.94 4.42
N LYS A 309 4.08 19.22 4.53
CA LYS A 309 4.62 20.18 5.49
C LYS A 309 4.07 21.59 5.31
N ARG A 310 4.00 22.08 4.06
CA ARG A 310 3.47 23.43 3.76
C ARG A 310 1.99 23.52 4.05
N TYR A 311 1.22 22.52 3.64
CA TYR A 311 -0.20 22.47 3.90
C TYR A 311 -0.49 22.41 5.41
N CYS A 312 0.22 21.56 6.18
CA CYS A 312 0.05 21.48 7.63
C CYS A 312 0.29 22.81 8.35
N ARG A 313 1.24 23.61 7.87
CA ARG A 313 1.51 24.95 8.40
C ARG A 313 0.33 25.90 8.21
N LEU A 314 -0.42 25.76 7.11
CA LEU A 314 -1.51 26.67 6.74
C LEU A 314 -2.85 26.32 7.39
N VAL A 315 -3.04 25.06 7.81
CA VAL A 315 -4.31 24.58 8.37
C VAL A 315 -4.41 24.67 9.89
N ASP A 316 -3.31 24.92 10.58
CA ASP A 316 -3.27 25.01 12.04
C ASP A 316 -2.24 26.07 12.50
N PRO A 317 -2.67 27.17 13.15
CA PRO A 317 -1.77 28.19 13.68
C PRO A 317 -0.71 27.65 14.66
N GLU A 318 -0.99 26.60 15.42
CA GLU A 318 0.00 25.96 16.30
C GLU A 318 1.12 25.30 15.50
N ASN A 319 0.82 24.79 14.30
CA ASN A 319 1.84 24.27 13.40
C ASN A 319 2.76 25.37 12.86
N GLU A 320 2.28 26.61 12.66
CA GLU A 320 3.16 27.71 12.28
C GLU A 320 4.19 28.01 13.37
N LYS A 321 3.76 28.05 14.63
CA LYS A 321 4.64 28.24 15.80
C LYS A 321 5.67 27.11 15.93
N ARG A 322 5.25 25.85 15.77
CA ARG A 322 6.15 24.69 15.75
C ARG A 322 7.17 24.78 14.62
N GLN A 323 6.76 25.20 13.43
CA GLN A 323 7.63 25.30 12.27
C GLN A 323 8.69 26.38 12.46
N LYS A 324 8.30 27.56 12.95
CA LYS A 324 9.25 28.64 13.31
C LYS A 324 10.24 28.19 14.37
N THR A 325 9.78 27.40 15.35
CA THR A 325 10.65 26.81 16.40
C THR A 325 11.65 25.84 15.78
N LYS A 326 11.21 24.94 14.88
CA LYS A 326 12.10 24.03 14.13
C LYS A 326 13.12 24.77 13.29
N GLU A 327 12.73 25.83 12.59
CA GLU A 327 13.64 26.64 11.77
C GLU A 327 14.72 27.31 12.61
N LYS A 328 14.35 27.86 13.78
CA LYS A 328 15.34 28.40 14.72
C LYS A 328 16.30 27.32 15.23
N LEU A 329 15.81 26.12 15.56
CA LEU A 329 16.68 24.98 15.93
C LEU A 329 17.68 24.65 14.83
N MET A 330 17.21 24.55 13.58
CA MET A 330 18.07 24.25 12.44
C MET A 330 19.12 25.33 12.17
N LEU A 331 18.79 26.61 12.39
CA LEU A 331 19.75 27.71 12.32
C LEU A 331 20.85 27.58 13.38
N CYS A 332 20.51 27.21 14.62
CA CYS A 332 21.51 26.95 15.65
C CYS A 332 22.42 25.77 15.28
N ILE A 333 21.85 24.66 14.78
CA ILE A 333 22.61 23.51 14.28
C ILE A 333 23.57 23.97 13.18
N GLN A 334 23.09 24.74 12.20
CA GLN A 334 23.91 25.24 11.10
C GLN A 334 25.08 26.12 11.60
N LYS A 335 24.83 27.02 12.56
CA LYS A 335 25.88 27.85 13.16
C LYS A 335 26.95 26.98 13.82
N ILE A 336 26.55 26.02 14.68
CA ILE A 336 27.47 25.10 15.35
C ILE A 336 28.32 24.35 14.32
N LEU A 337 27.68 23.69 13.35
CA LEU A 337 28.38 22.89 12.34
C LEU A 337 29.29 23.74 11.44
N SER A 338 28.95 24.99 11.16
CA SER A 338 29.80 25.87 10.36
C SER A 338 31.14 26.17 11.02
N HIS A 339 31.17 26.35 12.35
CA HIS A 339 32.41 26.52 13.10
C HIS A 339 33.23 25.23 13.15
N PHE A 340 32.57 24.07 13.29
CA PHE A 340 33.25 22.78 13.19
C PHE A 340 33.82 22.53 11.80
N LYS A 341 33.10 22.91 10.73
CA LYS A 341 33.58 22.76 9.36
C LYS A 341 34.87 23.54 9.09
N LEU A 342 35.10 24.65 9.80
CA LEU A 342 36.33 25.43 9.70
C LEU A 342 37.51 24.74 10.41
N GLY A 343 37.30 24.22 11.63
CA GLY A 343 38.39 23.72 12.48
C GLY A 343 38.59 22.20 12.51
N PHE A 344 37.57 21.41 12.19
CA PHE A 344 37.55 19.95 12.36
C PHE A 344 37.77 19.26 11.01
N LYS A 345 39.02 19.24 10.53
CA LYS A 345 39.40 18.67 9.22
C LYS A 345 39.79 17.19 9.33
N TYR A 346 38.82 16.33 9.64
CA TYR A 346 39.05 14.89 9.80
C TYR A 346 38.78 14.08 8.52
N ASP A 347 39.26 12.85 8.47
CA ASP A 347 39.15 11.97 7.29
C ASP A 347 37.83 11.17 7.32
N GLU A 348 37.37 10.67 6.17
CA GLU A 348 36.24 9.73 6.10
C GLU A 348 36.69 8.27 6.29
N GLU A 349 37.95 7.98 5.97
CA GLU A 349 38.57 6.67 6.17
C GLU A 349 39.22 6.54 7.55
N VAL A 350 39.47 5.30 7.99
CA VAL A 350 40.22 5.03 9.22
C VAL A 350 41.61 5.65 9.12
N ASN A 351 41.96 6.46 10.12
CA ASN A 351 43.29 7.01 10.25
C ASN A 351 43.68 7.14 11.74
N LEU A 352 44.21 6.05 12.31
CA LEU A 352 44.53 6.00 13.75
C LEU A 352 45.64 6.98 14.15
N GLN A 353 46.53 7.33 13.23
CA GLN A 353 47.57 8.33 13.49
C GLN A 353 46.95 9.72 13.65
N LYS A 354 46.04 10.09 12.75
CA LYS A 354 45.30 11.35 12.83
C LYS A 354 44.34 11.37 14.03
N ALA A 355 43.74 10.23 14.37
CA ALA A 355 42.94 10.08 15.59
C ALA A 355 43.76 10.42 16.84
N LYS A 356 44.97 9.86 16.94
CA LYS A 356 45.92 10.14 18.03
C LYS A 356 46.31 11.61 18.09
N GLU A 357 46.58 12.23 16.95
CA GLU A 357 46.88 13.65 16.86
C GLU A 357 45.71 14.53 17.32
N PHE A 358 44.51 14.30 16.78
CA PHE A 358 43.30 15.05 17.14
C PHE A 358 42.95 14.91 18.62
N PHE A 359 43.11 13.70 19.17
CA PHE A 359 42.89 13.42 20.58
C PHE A 359 43.90 14.15 21.47
N SER A 360 45.18 14.07 21.12
CA SER A 360 46.25 14.73 21.89
C SER A 360 46.13 16.25 21.84
N ASN A 361 45.70 16.80 20.70
CA ASN A 361 45.50 18.23 20.51
C ASN A 361 44.14 18.74 21.03
N GLN A 362 43.29 17.84 21.53
CA GLN A 362 41.92 18.15 21.97
C GLN A 362 41.16 18.98 20.93
N THR A 363 41.24 18.58 19.65
CA THR A 363 40.75 19.40 18.52
C THR A 363 39.25 19.63 18.61
N ALA A 364 38.45 18.61 18.95
CA ALA A 364 37.00 18.79 19.08
C ALA A 364 36.67 19.71 20.26
N THR A 365 37.38 19.56 21.39
CA THR A 365 37.17 20.36 22.61
C THR A 365 37.48 21.81 22.38
N SER A 366 38.58 22.09 21.70
CA SER A 366 39.03 23.43 21.37
C SER A 366 38.00 24.18 20.51
N ILE A 367 37.34 23.49 19.57
CA ILE A 367 36.29 24.08 18.74
C ILE A 367 35.00 24.27 19.55
N TRP A 368 34.61 23.27 20.34
CA TRP A 368 33.41 23.33 21.17
C TRP A 368 33.44 24.51 22.15
N LYS A 369 34.61 24.78 22.76
CA LYS A 369 34.82 25.88 23.72
C LYS A 369 34.78 27.28 23.11
N LYS A 370 34.69 27.43 21.78
CA LYS A 370 34.55 28.75 21.15
C LYS A 370 33.25 29.42 21.60
N ALA A 371 33.33 30.71 21.93
CA ALA A 371 32.20 31.46 22.47
C ALA A 371 30.97 31.43 21.55
N GLU A 372 31.19 31.46 20.23
CA GLU A 372 30.15 31.40 19.20
C GLU A 372 29.42 30.05 19.18
N VAL A 373 30.17 28.95 19.36
CA VAL A 373 29.60 27.59 19.43
C VAL A 373 28.78 27.44 20.71
N GLN A 374 29.34 27.83 21.86
CA GLN A 374 28.65 27.79 23.14
C GLN A 374 27.38 28.64 23.14
N THR A 375 27.43 29.83 22.53
CA THR A 375 26.28 30.72 22.41
C THR A 375 25.18 30.09 21.54
N ALA A 376 25.54 29.56 20.36
CA ALA A 376 24.59 28.89 19.48
C ALA A 376 23.97 27.64 20.12
N PHE A 377 24.75 26.91 20.94
CA PHE A 377 24.28 25.73 21.65
C PHE A 377 23.33 26.08 22.82
N LYS A 378 23.65 27.09 23.63
CA LYS A 378 22.71 27.57 24.68
C LYS A 378 21.39 28.07 24.08
N GLU A 379 21.46 28.75 22.94
CA GLU A 379 20.26 29.15 22.17
C GLU A 379 19.47 27.92 21.72
N TYR A 380 20.13 26.91 21.16
CA TYR A 380 19.53 25.64 20.77
C TYR A 380 18.79 24.96 21.92
N GLU A 381 19.41 24.82 23.09
CA GLU A 381 18.79 24.20 24.28
C GLU A 381 17.54 24.95 24.75
N SER A 382 17.62 26.28 24.77
CA SER A 382 16.50 27.15 25.15
C SER A 382 15.30 26.97 24.20
N ILE A 383 15.55 26.92 22.89
CA ILE A 383 14.51 26.68 21.88
C ILE A 383 13.96 25.26 22.00
N LYS A 384 14.84 24.25 22.19
CA LYS A 384 14.46 22.84 22.25
C LYS A 384 13.48 22.54 23.40
N LYS A 385 13.64 23.18 24.56
CA LYS A 385 12.70 23.05 25.69
C LYS A 385 11.25 23.35 25.30
N ASN A 386 11.05 24.22 24.31
CA ASN A 386 9.73 24.62 23.81
C ASN A 386 9.32 23.88 22.53
N TYR A 387 10.15 22.95 22.02
CA TYR A 387 9.87 22.20 20.80
C TYR A 387 8.97 21.00 21.09
N THR A 388 7.76 21.01 20.52
CA THR A 388 6.75 19.96 20.73
C THR A 388 6.78 18.88 19.64
N GLY A 389 7.88 18.76 18.90
CA GLY A 389 8.05 17.78 17.83
C GLY A 389 7.68 18.26 16.44
N ASP A 390 7.86 17.36 15.47
CA ASP A 390 7.59 17.59 14.06
C ASP A 390 6.09 17.77 13.78
N ILE A 391 5.80 18.52 12.71
CA ILE A 391 4.44 18.74 12.23
C ILE A 391 4.09 17.61 11.28
N PHE A 392 3.00 16.92 11.59
CA PHE A 392 2.47 15.85 10.75
C PHE A 392 1.06 16.19 10.29
N LEU A 393 0.76 15.78 9.07
CA LEU A 393 -0.58 15.88 8.52
C LEU A 393 -1.53 15.00 9.34
N ASN A 394 -2.62 15.60 9.82
CA ASN A 394 -3.64 14.87 10.54
C ASN A 394 -4.38 13.90 9.60
N LYS A 395 -4.03 12.62 9.67
CA LYS A 395 -4.60 11.54 8.86
C LYS A 395 -5.62 10.71 9.62
N LYS A 396 -6.09 11.20 10.78
CA LYS A 396 -7.08 10.49 11.58
C LYS A 396 -8.41 10.48 10.85
N ASP A 397 -8.94 9.29 10.58
CA ASP A 397 -10.21 9.05 9.87
C ASP A 397 -10.26 9.75 8.48
N LYS A 398 -9.10 10.09 7.90
CA LYS A 398 -8.96 10.96 6.72
C LYS A 398 -7.98 10.42 5.68
N LEU A 399 -8.35 10.54 4.41
CA LEU A 399 -7.46 10.41 3.25
C LEU A 399 -7.33 11.78 2.56
N HIS A 400 -6.11 12.19 2.19
CA HIS A 400 -5.89 13.49 1.54
C HIS A 400 -5.64 13.32 0.05
N LEU A 401 -6.42 14.04 -0.76
CA LEU A 401 -6.22 14.14 -2.20
C LEU A 401 -5.67 15.51 -2.54
N PHE A 402 -4.36 15.57 -2.72
CA PHE A 402 -3.68 16.75 -3.23
C PHE A 402 -3.79 16.74 -4.74
N TYR A 403 -4.32 17.81 -5.33
CA TYR A 403 -4.49 17.84 -6.79
C TYR A 403 -4.18 19.22 -7.37
N THR A 404 -3.68 19.24 -8.59
CA THR A 404 -3.30 20.48 -9.27
C THR A 404 -3.73 20.48 -10.73
N LYS A 405 -4.18 21.65 -11.20
CA LYS A 405 -4.52 21.92 -12.61
C LYS A 405 -3.41 22.67 -13.34
N ASP A 406 -2.34 23.04 -12.63
CA ASP A 406 -1.34 23.98 -13.14
C ASP A 406 -0.15 23.28 -13.81
N ILE A 407 0.19 22.05 -13.40
CA ILE A 407 1.36 21.31 -13.89
C ILE A 407 1.01 19.89 -14.35
N GLU A 408 1.84 19.37 -15.26
CA GLU A 408 1.84 17.97 -15.67
C GLU A 408 3.04 17.23 -15.06
N GLY A 409 2.80 16.10 -14.40
CA GLY A 409 3.85 15.25 -13.83
C GLY A 409 4.45 14.33 -14.88
N THR A 410 5.74 14.02 -14.78
CA THR A 410 6.43 13.03 -15.61
C THR A 410 7.33 12.16 -14.73
N LEU A 411 7.43 10.87 -15.07
CA LEU A 411 8.28 9.93 -14.33
C LEU A 411 9.75 10.01 -14.82
N LYS A 412 10.68 9.51 -14.02
CA LYS A 412 12.06 9.19 -14.44
C LYS A 412 12.13 7.67 -14.63
N ILE A 413 12.60 7.17 -15.77
CA ILE A 413 12.92 5.72 -15.95
C ILE A 413 14.42 5.57 -15.71
N ASP A 414 14.78 5.11 -14.52
CA ASP A 414 16.14 4.79 -14.08
C ASP A 414 17.22 5.87 -14.37
N ASP A 415 18.44 5.65 -13.88
CA ASP A 415 19.52 6.67 -13.86
C ASP A 415 20.22 6.88 -15.22
N THR A 416 19.61 6.43 -16.32
CA THR A 416 20.03 6.78 -17.68
C THR A 416 19.20 7.95 -18.17
N GLU A 417 19.83 9.08 -18.45
CA GLU A 417 19.20 10.33 -18.91
C GLU A 417 18.37 10.20 -20.21
N ASP A 418 18.38 9.03 -20.87
CA ASP A 418 17.91 8.84 -22.24
C ASP A 418 16.61 8.01 -22.40
N GLU A 419 16.01 7.44 -21.34
CA GLU A 419 14.72 6.75 -21.46
C GLU A 419 13.52 7.61 -21.01
N ILE A 420 12.71 7.99 -21.99
CA ILE A 420 11.52 8.83 -21.83
C ILE A 420 10.44 8.07 -21.04
N ALA A 421 10.15 8.55 -19.84
CA ALA A 421 8.97 8.10 -19.10
C ALA A 421 7.70 8.83 -19.54
N GLY A 422 6.59 8.08 -19.54
CA GLY A 422 5.25 8.61 -19.77
C GLY A 422 4.83 9.69 -18.77
N ILE A 423 3.72 10.37 -19.08
CA ILE A 423 3.11 11.36 -18.20
C ILE A 423 2.65 10.65 -16.91
N ALA A 424 3.07 11.15 -15.75
CA ALA A 424 2.55 10.72 -14.46
C ALA A 424 1.18 11.34 -14.25
N GLN A 425 0.15 10.52 -14.08
CA GLN A 425 -1.22 10.97 -13.83
C GLN A 425 -1.50 11.19 -12.34
N ALA A 426 -1.02 10.27 -11.51
CA ALA A 426 -1.08 10.37 -10.07
C ALA A 426 0.11 9.63 -9.43
N PHE A 427 0.35 9.87 -8.15
CA PHE A 427 1.22 9.02 -7.35
C PHE A 427 0.87 9.09 -5.86
N SER A 428 1.21 8.04 -5.12
CA SER A 428 1.23 8.04 -3.67
C SER A 428 2.53 7.48 -3.12
N LYS A 429 2.90 7.92 -1.90
CA LYS A 429 3.93 7.25 -1.12
C LYS A 429 3.30 6.07 -0.37
N LEU A 430 4.02 4.96 -0.28
CA LEU A 430 3.52 3.77 0.42
C LEU A 430 3.16 4.12 1.87
N GLY A 431 1.93 3.79 2.29
CA GLY A 431 1.43 4.02 3.65
C GLY A 431 1.26 5.49 4.03
N SER A 432 1.19 6.43 3.07
CA SER A 432 1.09 7.85 3.37
C SER A 432 -0.31 8.34 3.70
N ALA A 433 -1.38 7.61 3.36
CA ALA A 433 -2.77 8.09 3.34
C ALA A 433 -2.96 9.40 2.53
N THR A 434 -2.07 9.65 1.57
CA THR A 434 -2.09 10.81 0.67
C THR A 434 -1.92 10.35 -0.77
N CYS A 435 -2.66 10.97 -1.68
CA CYS A 435 -2.51 10.79 -3.13
C CYS A 435 -2.36 12.15 -3.80
N HIS A 436 -1.42 12.25 -4.74
CA HIS A 436 -1.18 13.44 -5.55
C HIS A 436 -1.68 13.22 -6.97
N ILE A 437 -2.48 14.15 -7.49
CA ILE A 437 -3.16 14.05 -8.79
C ILE A 437 -2.76 15.25 -9.66
N PHE A 438 -2.31 14.98 -10.88
CA PHE A 438 -1.89 16.02 -11.83
C PHE A 438 -2.98 16.34 -12.86
N ASN A 439 -2.76 17.40 -13.63
CA ASN A 439 -3.78 17.96 -14.52
C ASN A 439 -4.29 16.97 -15.57
N ASN A 440 -3.41 16.18 -16.19
CA ASN A 440 -3.76 15.09 -17.10
C ASN A 440 -4.80 14.09 -16.53
N ALA A 441 -4.72 13.72 -15.25
CA ALA A 441 -5.68 12.80 -14.64
C ALA A 441 -7.05 13.45 -14.47
N LEU A 442 -7.10 14.74 -14.10
CA LEU A 442 -8.34 15.48 -13.92
C LEU A 442 -9.17 15.61 -15.21
N ASN A 443 -8.51 15.47 -16.38
CA ASN A 443 -9.13 15.55 -17.70
C ASN A 443 -9.39 14.17 -18.34
N ASP A 444 -9.04 13.07 -17.66
CA ASP A 444 -9.21 11.70 -18.15
C ASP A 444 -10.03 10.89 -17.15
N LYS A 445 -11.29 10.60 -17.48
CA LYS A 445 -12.16 9.78 -16.61
C LYS A 445 -11.63 8.38 -16.37
N ALA A 446 -10.85 7.82 -17.30
CA ALA A 446 -10.23 6.51 -17.13
C ALA A 446 -9.11 6.51 -16.06
N SER A 447 -8.61 7.69 -15.67
CA SER A 447 -7.61 7.83 -14.62
C SER A 447 -8.14 7.55 -13.21
N THR A 448 -9.48 7.51 -13.01
CA THR A 448 -10.08 7.19 -11.70
C THR A 448 -9.60 5.86 -11.13
N GLY A 449 -9.47 4.83 -11.98
CA GLY A 449 -8.91 3.54 -11.57
C GLY A 449 -7.44 3.62 -11.15
N LEU A 450 -6.65 4.47 -11.84
CA LEU A 450 -5.26 4.72 -11.46
C LEU A 450 -5.15 5.50 -10.13
N ILE A 451 -6.01 6.49 -9.90
CA ILE A 451 -6.02 7.21 -8.62
C ILE A 451 -6.35 6.26 -7.47
N VAL A 452 -7.27 5.32 -7.69
CA VAL A 452 -7.56 4.25 -6.73
C VAL A 452 -6.36 3.32 -6.53
N HIS A 453 -5.63 2.95 -7.58
CA HIS A 453 -4.37 2.20 -7.47
C HIS A 453 -3.37 2.93 -6.57
N GLU A 454 -3.16 4.22 -6.81
CA GLU A 454 -2.26 5.05 -5.99
C GLU A 454 -2.79 5.19 -4.56
N LEU A 455 -4.10 5.27 -4.34
CA LEU A 455 -4.67 5.20 -3.00
C LEU A 455 -4.41 3.85 -2.32
N GLY A 456 -4.42 2.74 -3.07
CA GLY A 456 -3.98 1.44 -2.59
C GLY A 456 -2.55 1.50 -2.04
N HIS A 457 -1.61 2.13 -2.75
CA HIS A 457 -0.26 2.41 -2.24
C HIS A 457 -0.29 3.25 -0.96
N SER A 458 -1.07 4.33 -0.94
CA SER A 458 -1.22 5.16 0.26
C SER A 458 -1.72 4.38 1.48
N LEU A 459 -2.37 3.24 1.26
CA LEU A 459 -2.91 2.31 2.26
C LEU A 459 -2.05 1.06 2.46
N SER A 460 -0.76 1.15 2.13
CA SER A 460 0.26 0.10 2.36
C SER A 460 0.12 -1.14 1.46
N LEU A 461 -0.65 -1.06 0.38
CA LEU A 461 -0.59 -2.08 -0.65
C LEU A 461 0.60 -1.85 -1.57
N GLU A 462 1.34 -2.91 -1.83
CA GLU A 462 2.36 -2.92 -2.88
C GLU A 462 1.76 -3.57 -4.12
N HIS A 463 2.48 -3.53 -5.24
CA HIS A 463 2.07 -4.28 -6.43
C HIS A 463 1.97 -5.77 -6.08
N THR A 464 0.96 -6.44 -6.63
CA THR A 464 0.71 -7.86 -6.37
C THR A 464 1.81 -8.74 -6.96
N PHE A 465 2.44 -8.28 -8.06
CA PHE A 465 3.47 -9.03 -8.74
C PHE A 465 4.88 -8.71 -8.21
N PRO A 466 5.74 -9.73 -8.06
CA PRO A 466 6.97 -9.68 -7.27
C PRO A 466 8.11 -8.79 -7.82
N SER A 467 7.85 -7.97 -8.85
CA SER A 467 8.89 -7.18 -9.51
C SER A 467 9.63 -6.25 -8.54
N GLN A 468 8.94 -5.73 -7.51
CA GLN A 468 9.56 -4.86 -6.51
C GLN A 468 10.34 -5.65 -5.44
N LEU A 469 9.82 -6.78 -4.97
CA LEU A 469 10.53 -7.59 -3.98
C LEU A 469 11.79 -8.23 -4.56
N GLU A 470 11.75 -8.66 -5.83
CA GLU A 470 12.93 -9.13 -6.56
C GLU A 470 14.00 -8.03 -6.71
N LYS A 471 13.58 -6.79 -7.01
CA LYS A 471 14.48 -5.62 -6.99
C LYS A 471 15.05 -5.35 -5.60
N ASN A 472 14.23 -5.40 -4.55
CA ASN A 472 14.68 -5.19 -3.16
C ASN A 472 15.69 -6.25 -2.71
N ILE A 473 15.45 -7.53 -3.02
CA ILE A 473 16.39 -8.63 -2.75
C ILE A 473 17.71 -8.40 -3.49
N THR A 474 17.65 -7.99 -4.76
CA THR A 474 18.84 -7.71 -5.57
C THR A 474 19.65 -6.56 -4.98
N SER A 475 19.00 -5.43 -4.67
CA SER A 475 19.62 -4.27 -4.02
C SER A 475 20.23 -4.64 -2.65
N SER A 476 19.52 -5.44 -1.85
CA SER A 476 20.00 -5.88 -0.53
C SER A 476 21.22 -6.80 -0.65
N LYS A 477 21.25 -7.70 -1.66
CA LYS A 477 22.42 -8.55 -1.95
C LYS A 477 23.63 -7.71 -2.39
N GLU A 478 23.43 -6.68 -3.19
CA GLU A 478 24.50 -5.75 -3.57
C GLU A 478 25.04 -4.99 -2.35
N GLN A 479 24.15 -4.48 -1.48
CA GLN A 479 24.55 -3.82 -0.24
C GLN A 479 25.30 -4.78 0.70
N LEU A 480 24.85 -6.02 0.82
CA LEU A 480 25.51 -7.08 1.59
C LEU A 480 26.94 -7.33 1.09
N ASN A 481 27.13 -7.43 -0.23
CA ASN A 481 28.45 -7.62 -0.84
C ASN A 481 29.37 -6.41 -0.57
N LYS A 482 28.88 -5.18 -0.78
CA LYS A 482 29.62 -3.96 -0.46
C LYS A 482 30.06 -3.90 1.01
N LYS A 483 29.18 -4.30 1.95
CA LYS A 483 29.53 -4.36 3.39
C LYS A 483 30.56 -5.44 3.70
N LYS A 484 30.47 -6.62 3.07
CA LYS A 484 31.47 -7.70 3.22
C LYS A 484 32.85 -7.27 2.73
N GLU A 485 32.94 -6.59 1.60
CA GLU A 485 34.19 -6.02 1.09
C GLU A 485 34.73 -4.95 2.03
N LYS A 486 33.90 -3.99 2.44
CA LYS A 486 34.27 -2.96 3.43
C LYS A 486 34.80 -3.57 4.73
N LYS A 487 34.20 -4.66 5.22
CA LYS A 487 34.66 -5.37 6.42
C LYS A 487 36.08 -5.91 6.22
N LYS A 488 36.33 -6.63 5.12
CA LYS A 488 37.65 -7.19 4.80
C LYS A 488 38.74 -6.12 4.67
N ASP A 489 38.42 -5.03 3.98
CA ASP A 489 39.36 -3.91 3.81
C ASP A 489 39.68 -3.25 5.16
N LEU A 490 38.67 -3.07 6.01
CA LEU A 490 38.81 -2.53 7.34
C LEU A 490 39.64 -3.43 8.26
N GLU A 491 39.40 -4.75 8.24
CA GLU A 491 40.19 -5.75 8.96
C GLU A 491 41.67 -5.67 8.55
N LYS A 492 41.95 -5.63 7.24
CA LYS A 492 43.30 -5.49 6.71
C LYS A 492 43.97 -4.19 7.13
N LYS A 493 43.25 -3.05 7.05
CA LYS A 493 43.76 -1.75 7.51
C LYS A 493 44.07 -1.76 9.01
N ILE A 494 43.17 -2.27 9.86
CA ILE A 494 43.37 -2.33 11.31
C ILE A 494 44.54 -3.25 11.69
N LEU A 495 44.70 -4.39 11.02
CA LEU A 495 45.82 -5.31 11.24
C LEU A 495 47.18 -4.67 10.94
N SER A 496 47.24 -3.75 9.98
CA SER A 496 48.48 -3.07 9.56
C SER A 496 49.01 -2.03 10.55
N TYR A 497 48.18 -1.56 11.50
CA TYR A 497 48.61 -0.56 12.48
C TYR A 497 49.40 -1.19 13.64
N ALA A 498 50.35 -0.42 14.18
CA ALA A 498 51.07 -0.74 15.41
C ALA A 498 50.12 -0.92 16.60
N LEU A 499 50.50 -1.74 17.58
CA LEU A 499 49.68 -2.10 18.75
C LEU A 499 49.24 -0.88 19.58
N ASP A 500 50.11 0.12 19.74
CA ASP A 500 49.80 1.34 20.51
C ASP A 500 48.72 2.21 19.84
N LEU A 501 48.70 2.25 18.49
CA LEU A 501 47.71 2.97 17.72
C LEU A 501 46.32 2.33 17.79
N LYS A 502 46.23 1.01 18.03
CA LYS A 502 44.95 0.31 18.14
C LYS A 502 44.09 0.81 19.31
N ASN A 503 44.69 1.42 20.33
CA ASN A 503 43.95 2.06 21.43
C ASN A 503 43.06 3.23 20.97
N TYR A 504 43.32 3.80 19.79
CA TYR A 504 42.59 4.94 19.23
C TYR A 504 41.43 4.55 18.29
N ILE A 505 41.17 3.25 18.09
CA ILE A 505 40.09 2.78 17.19
C ILE A 505 38.73 3.36 17.57
N GLY A 506 38.41 3.42 18.87
CA GLY A 506 37.15 3.99 19.35
C GLY A 506 37.03 5.49 19.11
N ILE A 507 38.13 6.23 19.28
CA ILE A 507 38.20 7.67 19.02
C ILE A 507 38.11 7.98 17.52
N ASP A 508 38.82 7.23 16.68
CA ASP A 508 38.76 7.36 15.22
C ASP A 508 37.33 7.23 14.69
N ARG A 509 36.59 6.23 15.19
CA ARG A 509 35.17 6.06 14.85
C ARG A 509 34.36 7.31 15.20
N VAL A 510 34.52 7.83 16.41
CA VAL A 510 33.75 9.00 16.87
C VAL A 510 34.08 10.24 16.02
N TYR A 511 35.35 10.48 15.74
CA TYR A 511 35.74 11.61 14.89
C TYR A 511 35.21 11.49 13.47
N ARG A 512 35.12 10.29 12.90
CA ARG A 512 34.47 10.08 11.60
C ARG A 512 32.97 10.31 11.64
N ASP A 513 32.29 9.87 12.70
CA ASP A 513 30.86 10.14 12.86
C ASP A 513 30.61 11.66 12.99
N ILE A 514 31.40 12.37 13.80
CA ILE A 514 31.38 13.84 13.89
C ILE A 514 31.63 14.47 12.51
N ASN A 515 32.67 14.02 11.79
CA ASN A 515 33.02 14.55 10.47
C ASN A 515 31.91 14.35 9.43
N THR A 516 31.18 13.23 9.52
CA THR A 516 30.04 12.92 8.66
C THR A 516 28.91 13.93 8.89
N VAL A 517 28.59 14.26 10.14
CA VAL A 517 27.58 15.29 10.45
C VAL A 517 28.06 16.68 10.01
N VAL A 518 29.32 17.04 10.27
CA VAL A 518 29.90 18.35 9.92
C VAL A 518 29.89 18.62 8.41
N ASN A 519 30.14 17.58 7.60
CA ASN A 519 30.20 17.71 6.14
C ASN A 519 28.88 17.38 5.43
N ALA A 520 27.87 16.90 6.15
CA ALA A 520 26.55 16.65 5.57
C ALA A 520 25.89 17.94 5.07
N LYS A 521 25.11 17.83 3.98
CA LYS A 521 24.23 18.92 3.55
C LYS A 521 23.23 19.20 4.67
N ILE A 522 23.05 20.46 5.05
CA ILE A 522 22.16 20.84 6.16
C ILE A 522 20.72 20.34 5.97
N SER A 523 20.26 20.21 4.71
CA SER A 523 18.97 19.64 4.34
C SER A 523 18.79 18.19 4.78
N ASN A 524 19.88 17.47 5.02
CA ASN A 524 19.91 16.05 5.36
C ASN A 524 20.12 15.83 6.86
N ILE A 525 20.26 16.89 7.66
CA ILE A 525 20.48 16.82 9.10
C ILE A 525 19.15 17.08 9.79
N SER A 526 18.57 16.06 10.42
CA SER A 526 17.46 16.26 11.36
C SER A 526 17.99 16.66 12.74
N GLN A 527 17.11 17.22 13.59
CA GLN A 527 17.44 17.50 15.00
C GLN A 527 17.89 16.22 15.71
N GLU A 528 17.16 15.11 15.54
CA GLU A 528 17.51 13.83 16.13
C GLU A 528 18.85 13.29 15.62
N TYR A 529 19.13 13.40 14.32
CA TYR A 529 20.41 12.99 13.75
C TYR A 529 21.57 13.81 14.33
N PHE A 530 21.41 15.13 14.42
CA PHE A 530 22.38 16.00 15.08
C PHE A 530 22.58 15.62 16.56
N GLU A 531 21.52 15.34 17.30
CA GLU A 531 21.64 14.95 18.70
C GLU A 531 22.35 13.62 18.90
N ASN A 532 21.94 12.62 18.13
CA ASN A 532 22.42 11.25 18.29
C ASN A 532 23.84 11.05 17.75
N TYR A 533 24.22 11.76 16.68
CA TYR A 533 25.51 11.53 15.99
C TYR A 533 26.50 12.69 16.14
N PHE A 534 26.09 13.80 16.74
CA PHE A 534 26.97 14.91 17.06
C PHE A 534 26.97 15.17 18.56
N ILE A 535 25.88 15.67 19.14
CA ILE A 535 25.82 16.09 20.56
C ILE A 535 26.16 14.96 21.54
N ALA A 536 25.67 13.73 21.31
CA ALA A 536 25.90 12.58 22.18
C ALA A 536 27.40 12.27 22.45
N TYR A 537 28.27 12.64 21.51
CA TYR A 537 29.72 12.49 21.67
C TYR A 537 30.33 13.54 22.60
N PHE A 538 29.73 14.72 22.68
CA PHE A 538 30.15 15.81 23.57
C PHE A 538 29.61 15.61 25.00
N THR A 539 28.41 15.06 25.15
CA THR A 539 27.77 14.78 26.46
C THR A 539 28.29 13.52 27.16
N GLY A 540 29.09 12.69 26.47
CA GLY A 540 29.62 11.43 26.99
C GLY A 540 28.58 10.31 27.14
N THR A 541 27.35 10.53 26.65
CA THR A 541 26.25 9.54 26.67
C THR A 541 26.37 8.50 25.56
N TYR A 542 27.35 8.64 24.66
CA TYR A 542 27.60 7.71 23.54
C TYR A 542 27.88 6.25 23.97
N THR A 543 28.25 5.98 25.22
CA THR A 543 28.46 4.59 25.70
C THR A 543 27.16 3.80 25.86
N ASN A 544 26.01 4.48 25.87
CA ASN A 544 24.68 3.87 25.99
C ASN A 544 23.91 3.99 24.65
N TYR A 545 24.49 3.48 23.57
CA TYR A 545 23.86 3.45 22.24
C TYR A 545 22.70 2.41 22.20
N ASN A 546 21.64 2.69 22.95
CA ASN A 546 20.29 2.20 22.67
C ASN A 546 19.47 3.40 22.23
N LEU A 547 18.90 3.32 21.02
CA LEU A 547 17.94 4.29 20.50
C LEU A 547 16.84 4.52 21.56
N GLY A 548 16.65 5.77 22.01
CA GLY A 548 15.60 6.14 22.97
C GLY A 548 16.07 6.67 24.34
N VAL A 549 17.39 6.78 24.60
CA VAL A 549 17.89 7.43 25.83
C VAL A 549 17.76 8.95 25.69
N LYS A 550 17.03 9.58 26.63
CA LYS A 550 16.90 11.04 26.69
C LYS A 550 18.24 11.67 27.07
N ILE A 551 18.80 12.51 26.20
CA ILE A 551 20.05 13.22 26.48
C ILE A 551 19.82 14.18 27.65
N ASP A 552 20.60 14.03 28.71
CA ASP A 552 20.64 14.99 29.81
C ASP A 552 21.63 16.11 29.48
N TYR A 553 21.09 17.33 29.41
CA TYR A 553 21.80 18.55 29.07
C TYR A 553 22.41 19.25 30.30
N THR A 554 22.07 18.83 31.52
CA THR A 554 22.44 19.53 32.76
C THR A 554 23.93 19.44 33.12
N GLU A 555 24.68 18.50 32.54
CA GLU A 555 26.11 18.31 32.79
C GLU A 555 27.04 18.95 31.74
N MET A 556 26.52 19.80 30.83
CA MET A 556 27.27 20.33 29.69
C MET A 556 28.13 21.58 30.00
N ASN A 557 28.56 21.73 31.26
CA ASN A 557 29.28 22.90 31.77
C ASN A 557 30.79 22.85 31.43
N ASP A 558 31.12 23.05 30.15
CA ASP A 558 32.46 23.44 29.66
C ASP A 558 33.47 22.33 29.26
N ILE A 559 33.07 21.05 29.19
CA ILE A 559 34.00 19.94 28.88
C ILE A 559 33.40 18.89 27.92
N ILE A 560 34.18 18.49 26.91
CA ILE A 560 33.90 17.29 26.10
C ILE A 560 34.38 16.06 26.84
N LYS A 561 33.45 15.21 27.27
CA LYS A 561 33.81 13.99 28.02
C LYS A 561 34.59 12.95 27.20
N ILE A 562 34.59 13.00 25.87
CA ILE A 562 35.25 11.97 25.06
C ILE A 562 36.78 12.11 24.95
N GLU A 563 37.29 13.34 24.85
CA GLU A 563 38.74 13.61 24.77
C GLU A 563 39.42 13.57 26.15
N GLU A 564 38.66 13.39 27.22
CA GLU A 564 39.14 13.23 28.61
C GLU A 564 39.12 11.79 29.12
N LYS A 565 38.52 10.87 28.36
CA LYS A 565 38.43 9.45 28.76
C LYS A 565 39.76 8.74 28.57
N THR A 566 40.07 7.84 29.50
CA THR A 566 41.20 6.91 29.37
C THR A 566 41.00 5.96 28.19
N LEU A 567 42.06 5.77 27.40
CA LEU A 567 42.08 4.84 26.28
C LEU A 567 42.46 3.41 26.73
N PRO A 568 41.98 2.36 26.04
CA PRO A 568 41.05 2.40 24.90
C PRO A 568 39.60 2.70 25.32
N LEU A 569 38.86 3.41 24.47
CA LEU A 569 37.44 3.63 24.73
C LEU A 569 36.63 2.34 24.58
N PRO A 570 35.62 2.08 25.45
CA PRO A 570 34.71 0.95 25.33
C PRO A 570 33.64 1.21 24.25
N VAL A 571 34.07 1.45 23.02
CA VAL A 571 33.18 1.60 21.86
C VAL A 571 33.13 0.28 21.13
N GLU A 572 31.93 -0.13 20.70
CA GLU A 572 31.75 -1.30 19.84
C GLU A 572 32.71 -1.23 18.64
N ASN A 573 33.44 -2.31 18.43
CA ASN A 573 34.46 -2.40 17.39
C ASN A 573 33.79 -2.15 16.02
N PRO A 574 34.34 -1.25 15.17
CA PRO A 574 33.82 -1.02 13.82
C PRO A 574 33.62 -2.30 12.99
N ILE A 575 34.46 -3.32 13.19
CA ILE A 575 34.33 -4.63 12.54
C ILE A 575 33.10 -5.39 13.06
N GLU A 576 32.87 -5.37 14.38
CA GLU A 576 31.70 -6.01 15.01
C GLU A 576 30.40 -5.31 14.59
N LYS A 577 30.39 -3.98 14.51
CA LYS A 577 29.23 -3.24 14.01
C LYS A 577 28.87 -3.64 12.57
N ILE A 578 29.86 -3.65 11.67
CA ILE A 578 29.63 -4.10 10.28
C ILE A 578 29.18 -5.56 10.23
N GLN A 579 29.73 -6.42 11.11
CA GLN A 579 29.31 -7.82 11.21
C GLN A 579 27.82 -7.94 11.61
N LYS A 580 27.36 -7.18 12.61
CA LYS A 580 25.94 -7.15 12.99
C LYS A 580 25.04 -6.64 11.85
N GLU A 581 25.47 -5.61 11.13
CA GLU A 581 24.74 -5.10 9.95
C GLU A 581 24.66 -6.15 8.82
N ILE A 582 25.74 -6.93 8.62
CA ILE A 582 25.76 -8.07 7.68
C ILE A 582 24.77 -9.16 8.13
N GLU A 583 24.77 -9.53 9.42
CA GLU A 583 23.85 -10.54 9.96
C GLU A 583 22.39 -10.10 9.83
N ALA A 584 22.09 -8.83 10.12
CA ALA A 584 20.77 -8.25 9.93
C ALA A 584 20.32 -8.32 8.46
N LEU A 585 21.17 -7.91 7.52
CA LEU A 585 20.86 -7.99 6.07
C LEU A 585 20.68 -9.43 5.59
N VAL A 586 21.46 -10.39 6.11
CA VAL A 586 21.31 -11.81 5.77
C VAL A 586 19.94 -12.33 6.22
N GLU A 587 19.53 -12.03 7.45
CA GLU A 587 18.22 -12.44 7.94
C GLU A 587 17.09 -11.70 7.19
N GLU A 588 17.25 -10.40 6.90
CA GLU A 588 16.30 -9.63 6.09
C GLU A 588 16.12 -10.22 4.68
N ILE A 589 17.23 -10.52 3.98
CA ILE A 589 17.20 -11.18 2.66
C ILE A 589 16.51 -12.53 2.75
N LYS A 590 16.80 -13.33 3.78
CA LYS A 590 16.18 -14.65 3.97
C LYS A 590 14.67 -14.52 4.24
N VAL A 591 14.26 -13.53 5.03
CA VAL A 591 12.84 -13.20 5.24
C VAL A 591 12.20 -12.77 3.92
N MET A 592 12.84 -11.88 3.16
CA MET A 592 12.36 -11.43 1.85
C MET A 592 12.30 -12.55 0.81
N GLU A 593 13.25 -13.48 0.78
CA GLU A 593 13.23 -14.64 -0.13
C GLU A 593 12.11 -15.63 0.24
N LYS A 594 11.85 -15.79 1.54
CA LYS A 594 10.69 -16.52 2.05
C LYS A 594 9.38 -15.80 1.72
N GLN A 595 9.36 -14.47 1.80
CA GLN A 595 8.24 -13.65 1.35
C GLN A 595 8.07 -13.77 -0.15
N LEU A 596 9.12 -13.70 -0.97
CA LEU A 596 9.07 -13.77 -2.43
C LEU A 596 8.48 -15.10 -2.91
N THR A 597 8.84 -16.19 -2.24
CA THR A 597 8.22 -17.50 -2.49
C THR A 597 6.75 -17.53 -2.10
N THR A 598 6.34 -16.73 -1.11
CA THR A 598 4.94 -16.57 -0.67
C THR A 598 4.17 -15.55 -1.52
N GLU A 599 4.82 -14.49 -2.03
CA GLU A 599 4.32 -13.31 -2.74
C GLU A 599 4.41 -13.44 -4.28
N ARG A 600 4.87 -14.58 -4.82
CA ARG A 600 4.67 -14.98 -6.23
C ARG A 600 3.19 -15.19 -6.61
N VAL A 601 2.30 -14.52 -5.88
CA VAL A 601 0.85 -14.44 -5.88
C VAL A 601 0.35 -13.92 -7.23
N ARG A 602 0.39 -14.76 -8.26
CA ARG A 602 -0.61 -14.67 -9.33
C ARG A 602 -1.84 -15.44 -8.86
N ILE A 603 -2.53 -14.87 -7.88
CA ILE A 603 -3.57 -15.60 -7.15
C ILE A 603 -4.86 -15.79 -7.95
N SER A 604 -5.13 -14.91 -8.92
CA SER A 604 -6.47 -14.84 -9.52
C SER A 604 -6.54 -15.27 -10.97
N GLU A 605 -7.63 -15.96 -11.33
CA GLU A 605 -7.99 -16.24 -12.73
C GLU A 605 -8.52 -14.98 -13.42
N THR A 606 -8.78 -13.89 -12.67
CA THR A 606 -9.30 -12.64 -13.24
C THR A 606 -8.22 -11.75 -13.85
N GLU A 607 -6.96 -11.85 -13.40
CA GLU A 607 -5.79 -11.06 -13.88
C GLU A 607 -5.96 -9.52 -13.88
N GLU A 608 -7.03 -9.00 -13.29
CA GLU A 608 -7.45 -7.58 -13.30
C GLU A 608 -7.50 -7.03 -11.87
N ASN A 609 -6.33 -6.63 -11.37
CA ASN A 609 -6.16 -6.17 -10.01
C ASN A 609 -5.90 -4.66 -9.94
N PHE A 610 -6.49 -3.97 -8.97
CA PHE A 610 -6.24 -2.54 -8.77
C PHE A 610 -4.78 -2.21 -8.45
N MET A 611 -4.02 -3.12 -7.84
CA MET A 611 -2.63 -2.89 -7.45
C MET A 611 -1.61 -3.20 -8.55
N ASP A 612 -2.02 -3.60 -9.74
CA ASP A 612 -1.06 -3.99 -10.76
C ASP A 612 -1.14 -3.08 -11.98
N TYR A 613 0.03 -2.70 -12.50
CA TYR A 613 0.09 -2.03 -13.79
C TYR A 613 -0.13 -3.03 -14.93
N ARG A 614 -0.46 -2.50 -16.12
CA ARG A 614 -0.57 -3.28 -17.36
C ARG A 614 0.66 -4.16 -17.53
N GLN A 615 0.50 -5.47 -17.38
CA GLN A 615 1.60 -6.43 -17.50
C GLN A 615 2.13 -6.45 -18.94
N LYS A 616 3.44 -6.61 -19.14
CA LYS A 616 4.00 -6.93 -20.46
C LYS A 616 3.78 -8.42 -20.74
N SER A 617 3.00 -8.75 -21.76
CA SER A 617 2.96 -10.09 -22.34
C SER A 617 3.96 -10.14 -23.49
N SER A 618 4.99 -11.01 -23.39
CA SER A 618 5.87 -11.34 -24.53
C SER A 618 6.42 -10.13 -25.30
N GLY A 619 6.93 -9.11 -24.59
CA GLY A 619 7.58 -7.94 -25.19
C GLY A 619 6.68 -6.73 -25.50
N SER A 620 5.35 -6.86 -25.44
CA SER A 620 4.39 -5.75 -25.58
C SER A 620 3.47 -5.62 -24.35
N PHE A 621 3.03 -4.39 -24.05
CA PHE A 621 2.08 -4.16 -22.96
C PHE A 621 0.75 -4.85 -23.26
N ASN A 622 0.15 -5.50 -22.25
CA ASN A 622 -1.20 -6.04 -22.35
C ASN A 622 -2.18 -4.87 -22.49
N THR A 623 -2.56 -4.59 -23.73
CA THR A 623 -3.51 -3.53 -24.10
C THR A 623 -4.93 -3.82 -23.61
N SER A 624 -5.21 -5.05 -23.18
CA SER A 624 -6.53 -5.46 -22.71
C SER A 624 -6.71 -5.31 -21.20
N PHE A 625 -5.72 -4.87 -20.42
CA PHE A 625 -5.86 -4.76 -18.96
C PHE A 625 -6.77 -3.58 -18.51
N GLU A 626 -7.57 -3.81 -17.46
CA GLU A 626 -8.43 -2.81 -16.79
C GLU A 626 -8.42 -3.03 -15.27
N TYR A 627 -8.46 -1.94 -14.49
CA TYR A 627 -8.52 -2.02 -13.03
C TYR A 627 -9.94 -2.37 -12.56
N LYS A 628 -10.15 -3.57 -12.00
CA LYS A 628 -11.51 -4.02 -11.65
C LYS A 628 -11.69 -4.65 -10.28
N SER A 629 -10.65 -5.18 -9.65
CA SER A 629 -10.84 -5.88 -8.37
C SER A 629 -9.64 -5.76 -7.45
N PHE A 630 -9.87 -5.72 -6.15
CA PHE A 630 -8.84 -6.09 -5.17
C PHE A 630 -8.99 -7.57 -4.83
N TYR A 631 -7.93 -8.21 -4.34
CA TYR A 631 -8.00 -9.57 -3.80
C TYR A 631 -8.34 -9.54 -2.31
N GLN A 632 -8.86 -10.66 -1.78
CA GLN A 632 -9.30 -10.75 -0.38
C GLN A 632 -8.17 -10.42 0.61
N TRP A 633 -6.95 -10.88 0.35
CA TRP A 633 -5.81 -10.63 1.23
C TRP A 633 -5.39 -9.15 1.23
N GLN A 634 -5.53 -8.46 0.08
CA GLN A 634 -5.24 -7.02 -0.03
C GLN A 634 -6.22 -6.23 0.84
N TRP A 635 -7.48 -6.65 0.90
CA TRP A 635 -8.47 -6.10 1.83
C TRP A 635 -8.05 -6.20 3.28
N GLN A 636 -7.65 -7.40 3.70
CA GLN A 636 -7.21 -7.61 5.07
C GLN A 636 -5.99 -6.74 5.41
N LYS A 637 -5.05 -6.55 4.46
CA LYS A 637 -3.89 -5.67 4.64
C LYS A 637 -4.30 -4.20 4.79
N ILE A 638 -5.18 -3.68 3.91
CA ILE A 638 -5.71 -2.31 4.01
C ILE A 638 -6.38 -2.08 5.37
N ILE A 639 -7.28 -2.99 5.78
CA ILE A 639 -8.02 -2.86 7.03
C ILE A 639 -7.07 -2.85 8.23
N ASN A 640 -6.17 -3.83 8.30
CA ASN A 640 -5.21 -3.93 9.40
C ASN A 640 -4.34 -2.67 9.49
N PHE A 641 -3.79 -2.22 8.37
CA PHE A 641 -2.97 -1.02 8.31
C PHE A 641 -3.76 0.24 8.69
N GLY A 642 -4.94 0.42 8.10
CA GLY A 642 -5.78 1.60 8.32
C GLY A 642 -6.32 1.71 9.74
N ILE A 643 -6.70 0.61 10.38
CA ILE A 643 -7.09 0.60 11.80
C ILE A 643 -5.89 0.92 12.69
N GLN A 644 -4.75 0.26 12.49
CA GLN A 644 -3.54 0.48 13.28
C GLN A 644 -3.08 1.95 13.25
N ASN A 645 -3.18 2.57 12.08
CA ASN A 645 -2.79 3.97 11.86
C ASN A 645 -3.94 4.97 12.02
N LYS A 646 -5.14 4.51 12.40
CA LYS A 646 -6.36 5.32 12.60
C LYS A 646 -6.75 6.13 11.36
N HIS A 647 -6.50 5.62 10.16
CA HIS A 647 -6.97 6.24 8.91
C HIS A 647 -8.44 5.99 8.64
N PHE A 648 -9.02 4.97 9.26
CA PHE A 648 -10.42 4.61 9.12
C PHE A 648 -11.13 4.53 10.44
N LYS A 649 -12.41 4.87 10.40
CA LYS A 649 -13.36 4.59 11.47
C LYS A 649 -14.13 3.32 11.12
N GLU A 650 -14.16 2.35 12.03
CA GLU A 650 -15.07 1.21 11.91
C GLU A 650 -16.50 1.66 12.26
N VAL A 651 -17.44 1.36 11.37
CA VAL A 651 -18.87 1.61 11.55
C VAL A 651 -19.63 0.30 11.33
N LYS A 652 -20.55 -0.01 12.25
CA LYS A 652 -21.47 -1.12 12.10
C LYS A 652 -22.63 -0.72 11.19
N GLN A 653 -22.88 -1.52 10.17
CA GLN A 653 -24.07 -1.40 9.34
C GLN A 653 -25.28 -2.01 10.06
N SER A 654 -26.38 -1.27 10.04
CA SER A 654 -27.67 -1.66 10.61
C SER A 654 -28.57 -2.30 9.56
#